data_AF-A0A6B0VGI1-F1
#
_entry.id   AF-A0A6B0VGI1-F1
#
_cell.length_a   1.000
_cell.length_b   1.000
_cell.length_c   1.000
_cell.angle_alpha   90.00
_cell.angle_beta   90.00
_cell.angle_gamma   90.00
#
_symmetry.space_group_name_H-M   'P 1'
#
loop_
_entity.id
_entity.type
_entity.pdbx_description
1 polymer ?
#
loop_
_entity_poly.entity_id
_entity_poly.type
_entity_poly.pdbx_seq_one_letter_code
_entity_poly.pdbx_strand_id
1 'polypeptide(L)'
;MVEVLATGCAAVLLVRPEFCLSALAFAEVLASMGLPGGLFNVLPVPENAVGELLRGAAADAVFVVGRARTGFLVRQALAGCRSSFSSFHAGRQVAVVLEGADLHSAACGVSEAFARSCGKGEASGLHVFVQESVHGTFSTLLTERFSRLRAGLPNDKTADLSCFSPLPCEPYSGADIGKMPGAVTADVSGIAANCPTVPVLLPDVAPSSAVVDAVGLPLLLVTRFRTPKEAVSLVNCVRGRTGVCLWTENLACALELATQFRVASVFVNMPPTLDPAAEFGGVGVSGVGRVGGRQGLLTFLKPAWSTEGAVVGPELDWSHFGSETRPGRVLPAAYPAGAQGEDETFELFYAGQRKKPESNTSYPVHNLEGRVIGFAPEAGRKDVRNAVEAAVAGFKSWSTREAASRARVLYRVAENLSLRAKEFASRLGTLEGLPADECDVAVSTCIRRLFYWAATCYKDVGSVRSSTSSGGVLSIKEPLGVIGVVCSDSAPLLSFVTLVAAALATGNTVVAVASQSSPLSALHMCEVFSVSDVPAGVVNVLSGLEEPLVRTLAEHHDLAAVWYHGESDLAAAFVERAAAHSGKATWLRDASRDWEVDDHCSGRLFAAQGTTTKATWLRDASRDWEVDDHCSGRLFAAQGTTTKAVWLPSGQSFAN
;
A
#
# COMPACT_ATOMS: atom_id res chain seq x y z
N MET A 1 18.80 -5.97 -1.05
CA MET A 1 19.94 -6.89 -1.26
C MET A 1 20.00 -8.00 -0.22
N VAL A 2 20.15 -7.67 1.07
CA VAL A 2 20.17 -8.68 2.15
C VAL A 2 18.93 -9.60 2.08
N GLU A 3 17.74 -9.02 1.90
CA GLU A 3 16.49 -9.77 1.75
C GLU A 3 16.50 -10.74 0.57
N VAL A 4 17.00 -10.29 -0.58
CA VAL A 4 17.06 -11.06 -1.83
C VAL A 4 17.94 -12.29 -1.67
N LEU A 5 19.13 -12.11 -1.08
CA LEU A 5 20.05 -13.21 -0.83
C LEU A 5 19.53 -14.14 0.29
N ALA A 6 18.86 -13.59 1.31
CA ALA A 6 18.29 -14.37 2.40
C ALA A 6 17.12 -15.28 1.94
N THR A 7 16.38 -14.88 0.90
CA THR A 7 15.35 -15.72 0.27
C THR A 7 15.91 -16.72 -0.74
N GLY A 8 17.24 -16.77 -0.93
CA GLY A 8 17.89 -17.68 -1.87
C GLY A 8 17.82 -17.22 -3.33
N CYS A 9 17.47 -15.96 -3.60
CA CYS A 9 17.40 -15.42 -4.96
C CYS A 9 18.77 -14.90 -5.43
N ALA A 10 19.04 -15.04 -6.73
CA ALA A 10 20.11 -14.28 -7.38
C ALA A 10 19.68 -12.83 -7.59
N ALA A 11 20.63 -11.90 -7.58
CA ALA A 11 20.34 -10.48 -7.62
C ALA A 11 21.12 -9.76 -8.72
N VAL A 12 20.41 -8.91 -9.46
CA VAL A 12 20.98 -7.95 -10.41
C VAL A 12 20.65 -6.55 -9.91
N LEU A 13 21.68 -5.83 -9.47
CA LEU A 13 21.55 -4.47 -8.96
C LEU A 13 21.80 -3.47 -10.09
N LEU A 14 20.73 -2.81 -10.53
CA LEU A 14 20.81 -1.70 -11.48
C LEU A 14 21.07 -0.40 -10.71
N VAL A 15 22.17 0.28 -11.02
CA VAL A 15 22.57 1.53 -10.33
C VAL A 15 22.77 2.63 -11.34
N ARG A 16 22.41 3.86 -10.98
CA ARG A 16 22.75 5.02 -11.81
C ARG A 16 24.28 5.13 -11.94
N PRO A 17 24.83 5.39 -13.14
CA PRO A 17 26.28 5.47 -13.35
C PRO A 17 26.99 6.46 -12.44
N GLU A 18 26.33 7.55 -12.07
CA GLU A 18 26.84 8.59 -11.16
C GLU A 18 27.08 8.08 -9.72
N PHE A 19 26.42 7.01 -9.29
CA PHE A 19 26.42 6.50 -7.91
C PHE A 19 26.89 5.03 -7.81
N CYS A 20 27.58 4.50 -8.83
CA CYS A 20 27.86 3.07 -8.94
C CYS A 20 29.07 2.59 -8.10
N LEU A 21 29.97 3.49 -7.69
CA LEU A 21 31.27 3.11 -7.09
C LEU A 21 31.12 2.27 -5.80
N SER A 22 30.20 2.63 -4.91
CA SER A 22 29.98 1.87 -3.67
C SER A 22 29.38 0.48 -3.93
N ALA A 23 28.51 0.36 -4.94
CA ALA A 23 27.94 -0.92 -5.35
C ALA A 23 28.98 -1.83 -5.99
N LEU A 24 29.88 -1.29 -6.80
CA LEU A 24 31.00 -2.03 -7.40
C LEU A 24 32.00 -2.49 -6.34
N ALA A 25 32.37 -1.62 -5.41
CA ALA A 25 33.21 -1.99 -4.27
C ALA A 25 32.57 -3.10 -3.42
N PHE A 26 31.25 -3.04 -3.20
CA PHE A 26 30.53 -4.10 -2.50
C PHE A 26 30.57 -5.43 -3.27
N ALA A 27 30.47 -5.41 -4.61
CA ALA A 27 30.62 -6.60 -5.44
C ALA A 27 32.02 -7.22 -5.31
N GLU A 28 33.07 -6.40 -5.26
CA GLU A 28 34.45 -6.86 -5.05
C GLU A 28 34.63 -7.52 -3.67
N VAL A 29 34.02 -6.95 -2.63
CA VAL A 29 34.02 -7.55 -1.29
C VAL A 29 33.32 -8.90 -1.30
N LEU A 30 32.15 -9.02 -1.93
CA LEU A 30 31.43 -10.30 -2.02
C LEU A 30 32.20 -11.35 -2.82
N ALA A 31 32.88 -10.95 -3.89
CA ALA A 31 33.75 -11.83 -4.66
C ALA A 31 34.94 -12.34 -3.81
N SER A 32 35.56 -11.47 -3.01
CA SER A 32 36.67 -11.88 -2.12
C SER A 32 36.22 -12.79 -0.97
N MET A 33 34.96 -12.72 -0.55
CA MET A 33 34.35 -13.65 0.42
C MET A 33 33.96 -15.01 -0.18
N GLY A 34 34.14 -15.21 -1.49
CA GLY A 34 33.85 -16.47 -2.17
C GLY A 34 32.38 -16.69 -2.53
N LEU A 35 31.60 -15.61 -2.72
CA LEU A 35 30.22 -15.72 -3.22
C LEU A 35 30.22 -16.39 -4.61
N PRO A 36 29.41 -17.43 -4.85
CA PRO A 36 29.31 -18.07 -6.16
C PRO A 36 29.04 -17.08 -7.29
N GLY A 37 29.75 -17.28 -8.41
CA GLY A 37 29.58 -16.46 -9.61
C GLY A 37 28.12 -16.44 -10.09
N GLY A 38 27.64 -15.25 -10.45
CA GLY A 38 26.28 -15.04 -10.95
C GLY A 38 25.21 -14.77 -9.90
N LEU A 39 25.47 -14.99 -8.59
CA LEU A 39 24.49 -14.69 -7.53
C LEU A 39 24.31 -13.19 -7.28
N PHE A 40 25.36 -12.39 -7.50
CA PHE A 40 25.29 -10.94 -7.37
C PHE A 40 25.96 -10.27 -8.56
N ASN A 41 25.19 -9.46 -9.29
CA ASN A 41 25.64 -8.74 -10.47
C ASN A 41 25.31 -7.26 -10.30
N VAL A 42 26.21 -6.37 -10.68
CA VAL A 42 26.01 -4.91 -10.63
C VAL A 42 26.12 -4.35 -12.03
N LEU A 43 25.10 -3.62 -12.46
CA LEU A 43 25.06 -2.99 -13.79
C LEU A 43 24.83 -1.48 -13.63
N PRO A 44 25.80 -0.65 -14.02
CA PRO A 44 25.59 0.79 -14.18
C PRO A 44 24.68 1.04 -15.40
N VAL A 45 23.45 1.50 -15.18
CA VAL A 45 22.45 1.70 -16.24
C VAL A 45 21.83 3.08 -16.12
N PRO A 46 21.79 3.89 -17.20
CA PRO A 46 21.12 5.17 -17.17
C PRO A 46 19.60 4.99 -17.06
N GLU A 47 18.92 5.94 -16.40
CA GLU A 47 17.50 5.81 -16.01
C GLU A 47 16.56 5.51 -17.19
N ASN A 48 16.84 6.10 -18.35
CA ASN A 48 16.05 5.93 -19.57
C ASN A 48 16.14 4.53 -20.18
N ALA A 49 17.20 3.76 -19.92
CA ALA A 49 17.39 2.43 -20.47
C ALA A 49 16.84 1.31 -19.56
N VAL A 50 16.48 1.62 -18.31
CA VAL A 50 16.06 0.61 -17.31
C VAL A 50 14.80 -0.14 -17.76
N GLY A 51 13.80 0.57 -18.29
CA GLY A 51 12.53 -0.05 -18.70
C GLY A 51 12.70 -1.06 -19.83
N GLU A 52 13.49 -0.72 -20.85
CA GLU A 52 13.77 -1.59 -22.00
C GLU A 52 14.57 -2.83 -21.56
N LEU A 53 15.59 -2.64 -20.73
CA LEU A 53 16.38 -3.74 -20.17
C LEU A 53 15.52 -4.73 -19.39
N LEU A 54 14.65 -4.22 -18.51
CA LEU A 54 13.79 -5.07 -17.69
C LEU A 54 12.76 -5.84 -18.52
N ARG A 55 12.26 -5.25 -19.61
CA ARG A 55 11.35 -5.94 -20.53
C ARG A 55 12.01 -7.18 -21.15
N GLY A 56 13.31 -7.12 -21.44
CA GLY A 56 14.08 -8.23 -22.00
C GLY A 56 14.62 -9.25 -20.99
N ALA A 57 14.56 -8.96 -19.69
CA ALA A 57 15.30 -9.71 -18.67
C ALA A 57 14.49 -10.82 -17.95
N ALA A 58 13.18 -10.92 -18.16
CA ALA A 58 12.28 -11.89 -17.51
C ALA A 58 12.55 -12.07 -15.99
N ALA A 59 12.61 -10.96 -15.25
CA ALA A 59 12.93 -10.98 -13.82
C ALA A 59 11.72 -11.38 -12.97
N ASP A 60 11.86 -12.37 -12.07
CA ASP A 60 10.77 -12.81 -11.17
C ASP A 60 10.29 -11.74 -10.20
N ALA A 61 11.19 -10.88 -9.72
CA ALA A 61 10.88 -9.81 -8.80
C ALA A 61 11.72 -8.57 -9.13
N VAL A 62 11.07 -7.40 -9.09
CA VAL A 62 11.68 -6.10 -9.29
C VAL A 62 11.35 -5.19 -8.11
N PHE A 63 12.41 -4.71 -7.46
CA PHE A 63 12.31 -3.74 -6.37
C PHE A 63 12.95 -2.42 -6.78
N VAL A 64 12.16 -1.35 -6.84
CA VAL A 64 12.63 -0.03 -7.29
C VAL A 64 12.75 0.94 -6.12
N VAL A 65 13.95 1.49 -5.90
CA VAL A 65 14.18 2.60 -4.97
C VAL A 65 14.61 3.83 -5.76
N GLY A 66 13.88 4.93 -5.64
CA GLY A 66 14.23 6.16 -6.34
C GLY A 66 13.08 7.14 -6.47
N ARG A 67 13.01 7.83 -7.60
CA ARG A 67 11.94 8.79 -7.90
C ARG A 67 10.64 8.07 -8.24
N ALA A 68 9.52 8.71 -7.94
CA ALA A 68 8.20 8.19 -8.30
C ALA A 68 8.08 7.98 -9.81
N ARG A 69 8.58 8.93 -10.61
CA ARG A 69 8.59 8.85 -12.08
C ARG A 69 9.29 7.58 -12.60
N THR A 70 10.47 7.25 -12.07
CA THR A 70 11.21 6.04 -12.46
C THR A 70 10.42 4.80 -12.10
N GLY A 71 9.83 4.76 -10.90
CA GLY A 71 8.97 3.66 -10.46
C GLY A 71 7.80 3.42 -11.39
N PHE A 72 7.13 4.49 -11.80
CA PHE A 72 5.98 4.42 -12.71
C PHE A 72 6.39 3.95 -14.11
N LEU A 73 7.53 4.44 -14.65
CA LEU A 73 8.06 3.97 -15.93
C LEU A 73 8.43 2.49 -15.89
N VAL A 74 9.09 2.04 -14.81
CA VAL A 74 9.42 0.62 -14.63
C VAL A 74 8.14 -0.22 -14.48
N ARG A 75 7.17 0.24 -13.69
CA ARG A 75 5.89 -0.46 -13.53
C ARG A 75 5.15 -0.62 -14.85
N GLN A 76 5.16 0.42 -15.69
CA GLN A 76 4.59 0.38 -17.02
C GLN A 76 5.36 -0.55 -17.97
N ALA A 77 6.70 -0.60 -17.87
CA ALA A 77 7.52 -1.46 -18.69
C ALA A 77 7.37 -2.95 -18.36
N LEU A 78 7.08 -3.26 -17.09
CA LEU A 78 6.87 -4.61 -16.57
C LEU A 78 5.44 -5.15 -16.77
N ALA A 79 4.53 -4.34 -17.32
CA ALA A 79 3.15 -4.74 -17.53
C ALA A 79 3.06 -6.02 -18.39
N GLY A 80 2.53 -7.10 -17.81
CA GLY A 80 2.41 -8.40 -18.48
C GLY A 80 3.64 -9.30 -18.38
N CYS A 81 4.74 -8.84 -17.77
CA CYS A 81 5.92 -9.68 -17.53
C CYS A 81 5.74 -10.69 -16.38
N ARG A 82 4.64 -10.58 -15.62
CA ARG A 82 4.34 -11.41 -14.43
C ARG A 82 5.40 -11.31 -13.32
N SER A 83 6.15 -10.21 -13.30
CA SER A 83 7.15 -9.92 -12.27
C SER A 83 6.48 -9.39 -11.00
N SER A 84 6.85 -9.92 -9.84
CA SER A 84 6.52 -9.29 -8.56
C SER A 84 7.11 -7.89 -8.53
N PHE A 85 6.31 -6.89 -8.17
CA PHE A 85 6.75 -5.50 -8.14
C PHE A 85 6.56 -4.88 -6.77
N SER A 86 7.61 -4.25 -6.28
CA SER A 86 7.58 -3.43 -5.08
C SER A 86 8.42 -2.19 -5.34
N SER A 87 8.02 -1.07 -4.75
CA SER A 87 8.72 0.18 -4.92
C SER A 87 8.70 1.04 -3.67
N PHE A 88 9.77 1.80 -3.52
CA PHE A 88 9.87 2.84 -2.51
C PHE A 88 10.34 4.13 -3.18
N HIS A 89 9.47 5.13 -3.16
CA HIS A 89 9.71 6.45 -3.69
C HIS A 89 9.96 7.41 -2.54
N ALA A 90 11.21 7.84 -2.43
CA ALA A 90 11.60 8.77 -1.39
C ALA A 90 10.99 10.14 -1.70
N GLY A 91 10.15 10.65 -0.81
CA GLY A 91 9.67 12.03 -0.86
C GLY A 91 10.02 12.78 0.41
N ARG A 92 9.50 14.00 0.52
CA ARG A 92 9.76 14.90 1.65
C ARG A 92 9.26 14.27 2.95
N GLN A 93 10.14 14.22 3.95
CA GLN A 93 9.78 13.79 5.30
C GLN A 93 8.87 14.83 5.96
N VAL A 94 8.06 14.38 6.92
CA VAL A 94 7.13 15.24 7.65
C VAL A 94 7.39 15.12 9.15
N ALA A 95 7.31 16.25 9.86
CA ALA A 95 7.34 16.29 11.32
C ALA A 95 6.10 17.02 11.85
N VAL A 96 5.58 16.60 13.00
CA VAL A 96 4.43 17.19 13.70
C VAL A 96 4.84 17.45 15.14
N VAL A 97 4.69 18.69 15.60
CA VAL A 97 5.01 19.13 16.96
C VAL A 97 3.74 19.64 17.63
N LEU A 98 3.31 18.95 18.69
CA LEU A 98 2.14 19.30 19.48
C LEU A 98 2.52 20.18 20.69
N GLU A 99 1.52 20.77 21.33
CA GLU A 99 1.72 21.66 22.49
C GLU A 99 2.35 20.96 23.71
N GLY A 100 2.12 19.67 23.87
CA GLY A 100 2.67 18.85 24.94
C GLY A 100 4.02 18.22 24.61
N ALA A 101 4.72 18.67 23.58
CA ALA A 101 6.03 18.14 23.20
C ALA A 101 7.17 18.78 24.00
N ASP A 102 8.24 18.02 24.26
CA ASP A 102 9.54 18.62 24.58
C ASP A 102 10.07 19.39 23.36
N LEU A 103 9.91 20.72 23.39
CA LEU A 103 10.29 21.60 22.29
C LEU A 103 11.80 21.61 22.01
N HIS A 104 12.64 21.34 23.02
CA HIS A 104 14.08 21.32 22.83
C HIS A 104 14.51 20.05 22.09
N SER A 105 14.06 18.89 22.55
CA SER A 105 14.27 17.61 21.87
C SER A 105 13.65 17.60 20.49
N ALA A 106 12.46 18.18 20.32
CA ALA A 106 11.81 18.32 19.02
C ALA A 106 12.65 19.18 18.07
N ALA A 107 13.21 20.31 18.53
CA ALA A 107 14.08 21.14 17.71
C ALA A 107 15.39 20.41 17.33
N CYS A 108 16.01 19.67 18.25
CA CYS A 108 17.15 18.79 17.96
C CYS A 108 16.82 17.78 16.85
N GLY A 109 15.76 17.00 17.05
CA GLY A 109 15.41 15.90 16.16
C GLY A 109 14.92 16.39 14.80
N VAL A 110 14.26 17.54 14.73
CA VAL A 110 13.89 18.20 13.46
C VAL A 110 15.13 18.66 12.70
N SER A 111 16.10 19.30 13.36
CA SER A 111 17.36 19.69 12.72
C SER A 111 18.14 18.47 12.23
N GLU A 112 18.18 17.39 13.01
CA GLU A 112 18.83 16.14 12.61
C GLU A 112 18.11 15.45 11.44
N ALA A 113 16.78 15.37 11.48
CA ALA A 113 15.97 14.83 10.37
C ALA A 113 16.18 15.65 9.09
N PHE A 114 16.26 16.97 9.20
CA PHE A 114 16.57 17.85 8.08
C PHE A 114 17.98 17.57 7.54
N ALA A 115 18.99 17.51 8.40
CA ALA A 115 20.37 17.19 7.99
C ALA A 115 20.48 15.84 7.26
N ARG A 116 19.81 14.80 7.78
CA ARG A 116 19.73 13.48 7.14
C ARG A 116 18.96 13.47 5.82
N SER A 117 18.07 14.44 5.59
CA SER A 117 17.30 14.58 4.34
C SER A 117 18.01 15.44 3.29
N CYS A 118 18.89 16.34 3.73
CA CYS A 118 19.59 17.27 2.85
C CYS A 118 20.41 16.52 1.81
N GLY A 119 20.21 16.87 0.54
CA GLY A 119 20.92 16.22 -0.55
C GLY A 119 20.44 14.81 -0.87
N LYS A 120 19.15 14.51 -0.65
CA LYS A 120 18.53 13.26 -1.12
C LYS A 120 17.69 13.45 -2.39
N GLY A 121 18.15 14.31 -3.30
CA GLY A 121 17.43 14.59 -4.54
C GLY A 121 16.00 15.08 -4.26
N GLU A 122 14.98 14.46 -4.88
CA GLU A 122 13.57 14.83 -4.68
C GLU A 122 13.08 14.71 -3.22
N ALA A 123 13.70 13.85 -2.41
CA ALA A 123 13.40 13.69 -0.99
C ALA A 123 14.08 14.75 -0.10
N SER A 124 14.77 15.73 -0.71
CA SER A 124 15.47 16.79 0.03
C SER A 124 14.47 17.72 0.73
N GLY A 125 14.80 18.03 1.99
CA GLY A 125 14.03 18.91 2.85
C GLY A 125 13.06 18.20 3.79
N LEU A 126 12.42 19.00 4.64
CA LEU A 126 11.55 18.56 5.72
C LEU A 126 10.39 19.55 5.88
N HIS A 127 9.17 19.05 6.01
CA HIS A 127 7.99 19.88 6.31
C HIS A 127 7.53 19.62 7.74
N VAL A 128 7.55 20.66 8.56
CA VAL A 128 7.20 20.64 9.97
C VAL A 128 5.84 21.30 10.16
N PHE A 129 4.91 20.59 10.79
CA PHE A 129 3.64 21.12 11.25
C PHE A 129 3.74 21.38 12.75
N VAL A 130 3.43 22.60 13.20
CA VAL A 130 3.57 23.00 14.62
C VAL A 130 2.25 23.57 15.11
N GLN A 131 1.84 23.16 16.32
CA GLN A 131 0.62 23.68 16.93
C GLN A 131 0.75 25.17 17.27
N GLU A 132 -0.29 25.96 17.00
CA GLU A 132 -0.27 27.43 17.11
C GLU A 132 0.19 27.94 18.49
N SER A 133 -0.15 27.22 19.56
CA SER A 133 0.22 27.57 20.95
C SER A 133 1.73 27.56 21.24
N VAL A 134 2.49 26.70 20.56
CA VAL A 134 3.94 26.53 20.78
C VAL A 134 4.80 27.02 19.61
N HIS A 135 4.17 27.50 18.53
CA HIS A 135 4.87 27.92 17.31
C HIS A 135 5.94 28.98 17.56
N GLY A 136 5.62 30.02 18.35
CA GLY A 136 6.56 31.13 18.62
C GLY A 136 7.86 30.63 19.26
N THR A 137 7.75 29.95 20.39
CA THR A 137 8.89 29.40 21.14
C THR A 137 9.68 28.38 20.29
N PHE A 138 8.99 27.46 19.62
CA PHE A 138 9.62 26.45 18.81
C PHE A 138 10.38 27.04 17.61
N SER A 139 9.80 28.03 16.93
CA SER A 139 10.42 28.68 15.77
C SER A 139 11.69 29.42 16.17
N THR A 140 11.73 30.05 17.34
CA THR A 140 12.96 30.67 17.88
C THR A 140 14.05 29.63 18.11
N LEU A 141 13.73 28.54 18.82
CA LEU A 141 14.70 27.45 19.10
C LEU A 141 15.22 26.81 17.81
N LEU A 142 14.34 26.55 16.85
CA LEU A 142 14.69 25.95 15.57
C LEU A 142 15.57 26.88 14.73
N THR A 143 15.25 28.18 14.70
CA THR A 143 16.03 29.19 13.96
C THR A 143 17.44 29.33 14.53
N GLU A 144 17.56 29.39 15.86
CA GLU A 144 18.85 29.44 16.52
C GLU A 144 19.70 28.21 16.18
N ARG A 145 19.12 27.01 16.27
CA ARG A 145 19.82 25.77 15.89
C ARG A 145 20.18 25.73 14.41
N PHE A 146 19.26 26.12 13.52
CA PHE A 146 19.47 26.10 12.09
C PHE A 146 20.61 27.02 11.66
N SER A 147 20.74 28.20 12.29
CA SER A 147 21.84 29.14 12.02
C SER A 147 23.23 28.60 12.38
N ARG A 148 23.31 27.58 13.24
CA ARG A 148 24.56 26.93 13.65
C ARG A 148 24.94 25.75 12.74
N LEU A 149 24.03 25.28 11.88
CA LEU A 149 24.31 24.16 10.98
C LEU A 149 25.34 24.59 9.94
N ARG A 150 26.42 23.82 9.87
CA ARG A 150 27.49 24.08 8.92
C ARG A 150 27.38 23.14 7.73
N ALA A 151 27.28 23.72 6.54
CA ALA A 151 27.37 22.95 5.31
C ALA A 151 28.85 22.75 4.92
N GLY A 152 29.19 21.53 4.52
CA GLY A 152 30.57 21.19 4.15
C GLY A 152 30.68 20.07 3.13
N LEU A 153 31.92 19.73 2.80
CA LEU A 153 32.22 18.61 1.92
C LEU A 153 31.90 17.28 2.62
N PRO A 154 31.55 16.21 1.90
CA PRO A 154 31.20 14.92 2.51
C PRO A 154 32.28 14.31 3.42
N ASN A 155 33.55 14.67 3.23
CA ASN A 155 34.67 14.18 4.04
C ASN A 155 35.00 15.09 5.25
N ASP A 156 34.32 16.23 5.39
CA ASP A 156 34.49 17.11 6.54
C ASP A 156 33.67 16.59 7.72
N LYS A 157 34.35 16.00 8.72
CA LYS A 157 33.72 15.47 9.93
C LYS A 157 33.06 16.53 10.81
N THR A 158 33.31 17.81 10.54
CA THR A 158 32.74 18.95 11.26
C THR A 158 31.57 19.60 10.53
N ALA A 159 31.16 19.04 9.40
CA ALA A 159 29.99 19.47 8.65
C ALA A 159 28.74 18.71 9.09
N ASP A 160 27.64 19.45 9.30
CA ASP A 160 26.33 18.88 9.63
C ASP A 160 25.53 18.58 8.36
N LEU A 161 25.70 19.42 7.33
CA LEU A 161 24.97 19.34 6.07
C LEU A 161 25.90 18.96 4.93
N SER A 162 25.49 17.98 4.13
CA SER A 162 26.22 17.58 2.92
C SER A 162 25.97 18.54 1.77
N CYS A 163 27.04 18.99 1.10
CA CYS A 163 26.97 19.76 -0.14
C CYS A 163 26.46 18.90 -1.32
N PHE A 164 25.59 19.45 -2.17
CA PHE A 164 24.84 18.68 -3.17
C PHE A 164 25.06 19.10 -4.63
N SER A 165 24.86 18.15 -5.55
CA SER A 165 24.82 18.32 -7.02
C SER A 165 23.43 18.77 -7.47
N PRO A 166 23.29 19.71 -8.41
CA PRO A 166 21.99 20.32 -8.71
C PRO A 166 21.03 19.30 -9.33
N LEU A 167 19.84 19.15 -8.74
CA LEU A 167 18.66 18.83 -9.53
C LEU A 167 18.03 20.16 -9.93
N PRO A 168 17.78 20.42 -11.23
CA PRO A 168 17.01 21.59 -11.62
C PRO A 168 15.62 21.48 -11.00
N CYS A 169 15.25 22.47 -10.17
CA CYS A 169 13.89 22.65 -9.66
C CYS A 169 13.28 23.82 -10.42
N GLU A 170 12.23 23.56 -11.19
CA GLU A 170 11.35 24.61 -11.70
C GLU A 170 10.08 24.66 -10.82
N PRO A 171 9.53 25.84 -10.50
CA PRO A 171 9.92 27.17 -11.00
C PRO A 171 10.85 27.98 -10.08
N TYR A 172 11.18 27.49 -8.87
CA TYR A 172 11.95 28.26 -7.89
C TYR A 172 13.43 27.88 -7.88
N SER A 173 14.32 28.87 -8.00
CA SER A 173 15.71 28.67 -7.63
C SER A 173 15.85 28.74 -6.10
N GLY A 174 16.83 28.02 -5.53
CA GLY A 174 17.12 28.12 -4.09
C GLY A 174 17.45 29.55 -3.64
N ALA A 175 17.99 30.37 -4.55
CA ALA A 175 18.30 31.78 -4.30
C ALA A 175 17.04 32.66 -4.21
N ASP A 176 15.96 32.32 -4.93
CA ASP A 176 14.69 33.06 -4.85
C ASP A 176 14.00 32.80 -3.51
N ILE A 177 14.06 31.55 -3.03
CA ILE A 177 13.48 31.17 -1.74
C ILE A 177 14.26 31.79 -0.58
N GLY A 178 15.59 31.87 -0.69
CA GLY A 178 16.42 32.54 0.32
C GLY A 178 16.14 34.04 0.48
N LYS A 179 15.50 34.69 -0.49
CA LYS A 179 15.10 36.11 -0.43
C LYS A 179 13.68 36.33 0.10
N MET A 180 12.93 35.26 0.37
CA MET A 180 11.58 35.37 0.89
C MET A 180 11.57 36.00 2.29
N PRO A 181 10.51 36.75 2.65
CA PRO A 181 10.42 37.38 3.96
C PRO A 181 10.47 36.32 5.08
N GLY A 182 11.39 36.50 6.03
CA GLY A 182 11.58 35.57 7.15
C GLY A 182 12.42 34.33 6.84
N ALA A 183 12.97 34.21 5.63
CA ALA A 183 13.90 33.13 5.29
C ALA A 183 15.21 33.21 6.09
N VAL A 184 15.68 32.06 6.56
CA VAL A 184 16.95 31.91 7.28
C VAL A 184 17.82 30.93 6.50
N THR A 185 19.04 31.31 6.18
CA THR A 185 19.99 30.49 5.42
C THR A 185 21.04 29.85 6.33
N ALA A 186 21.42 28.60 6.06
CA ALA A 186 22.53 27.95 6.76
C ALA A 186 23.90 28.52 6.34
N ASP A 187 24.94 28.29 7.15
CA ASP A 187 26.31 28.72 6.82
C ASP A 187 26.90 27.84 5.72
N VAL A 188 27.20 28.48 4.57
CA VAL A 188 27.82 27.88 3.38
C VAL A 188 29.18 28.50 3.05
N SER A 189 29.72 29.35 3.92
CA SER A 189 30.95 30.13 3.67
C SER A 189 32.15 29.29 3.23
N GLY A 190 32.27 28.06 3.77
CA GLY A 190 33.36 27.12 3.44
C GLY A 190 33.21 26.36 2.11
N ILE A 191 32.06 26.43 1.44
CA ILE A 191 31.75 25.63 0.24
C ILE A 191 30.96 26.42 -0.83
N ALA A 192 30.87 27.75 -0.73
CA ALA A 192 30.03 28.57 -1.59
C ALA A 192 30.26 28.37 -3.10
N ALA A 193 31.50 28.06 -3.52
CA ALA A 193 31.83 27.77 -4.92
C ALA A 193 31.32 26.41 -5.41
N ASN A 194 31.08 25.46 -4.49
CA ASN A 194 30.69 24.08 -4.78
C ASN A 194 29.24 23.78 -4.38
N CYS A 195 28.52 24.75 -3.79
CA CYS A 195 27.16 24.60 -3.29
C CYS A 195 26.19 25.45 -4.12
N PRO A 196 25.54 24.87 -5.15
CA PRO A 196 24.64 25.61 -6.04
C PRO A 196 23.35 26.06 -5.35
N THR A 197 23.00 25.46 -4.20
CA THR A 197 21.72 25.69 -3.52
C THR A 197 21.94 25.77 -2.01
N VAL A 198 21.68 26.94 -1.43
CA VAL A 198 21.81 27.18 0.01
C VAL A 198 20.62 26.53 0.75
N PRO A 199 20.84 25.77 1.84
CA PRO A 199 19.75 25.29 2.70
C PRO A 199 18.98 26.46 3.34
N VAL A 200 17.65 26.44 3.24
CA VAL A 200 16.78 27.53 3.72
C VAL A 200 15.73 27.00 4.70
N LEU A 201 15.60 27.69 5.84
CA LEU A 201 14.49 27.57 6.77
C LEU A 201 13.48 28.68 6.49
N LEU A 202 12.21 28.30 6.32
CA LEU A 202 11.07 29.20 6.34
C LEU A 202 10.25 28.92 7.62
N PRO A 203 10.33 29.80 8.64
CA PRO A 203 9.76 29.55 9.96
C PRO A 203 8.23 29.71 10.02
N ASP A 204 7.61 30.28 8.99
CA ASP A 204 6.16 30.44 8.91
C ASP A 204 5.69 30.45 7.44
N VAL A 205 5.09 29.35 7.01
CA VAL A 205 4.59 29.15 5.65
C VAL A 205 3.13 28.71 5.70
N ALA A 206 2.28 29.46 4.99
CA ALA A 206 0.88 29.09 4.82
C ALA A 206 0.75 27.73 4.08
N PRO A 207 -0.18 26.85 4.49
CA PRO A 207 -0.36 25.54 3.86
C PRO A 207 -0.61 25.58 2.35
N SER A 208 -1.21 26.66 1.84
CA SER A 208 -1.53 26.86 0.41
C SER A 208 -0.41 27.54 -0.38
N SER A 209 0.74 27.80 0.24
CA SER A 209 1.87 28.45 -0.44
C SER A 209 2.48 27.51 -1.49
N ALA A 210 2.75 28.02 -2.69
CA ALA A 210 3.39 27.26 -3.76
C ALA A 210 4.78 26.71 -3.38
N VAL A 211 5.44 27.28 -2.37
CA VAL A 211 6.74 26.80 -1.87
C VAL A 211 6.62 25.43 -1.20
N VAL A 212 5.45 25.08 -0.66
CA VAL A 212 5.18 23.76 -0.05
C VAL A 212 5.35 22.65 -1.09
N ASP A 213 4.98 22.92 -2.35
CA ASP A 213 5.07 21.97 -3.46
C ASP A 213 6.45 21.95 -4.15
N ALA A 214 7.40 22.81 -3.76
CA ALA A 214 8.73 22.81 -4.34
C ALA A 214 9.45 21.49 -4.00
N VAL A 215 10.00 20.78 -4.99
CA VAL A 215 10.66 19.46 -4.82
C VAL A 215 12.15 19.58 -5.10
N GLY A 216 12.98 18.82 -4.39
CA GLY A 216 14.41 18.72 -4.70
C GLY A 216 15.30 19.81 -4.09
N LEU A 217 14.70 20.78 -3.41
CA LEU A 217 15.41 21.87 -2.73
C LEU A 217 15.61 21.54 -1.23
N PRO A 218 16.76 21.90 -0.63
CA PRO A 218 17.04 21.70 0.79
C PRO A 218 16.26 22.72 1.65
N LEU A 219 14.94 22.54 1.73
CA LEU A 219 14.03 23.43 2.44
C LEU A 219 13.54 22.82 3.74
N LEU A 220 13.59 23.60 4.82
CA LEU A 220 12.94 23.32 6.08
C LEU A 220 11.73 24.26 6.20
N LEU A 221 10.53 23.71 6.02
CA LEU A 221 9.28 24.49 6.01
C LEU A 221 8.55 24.29 7.33
N VAL A 222 8.08 25.38 7.94
CA VAL A 222 7.25 25.32 9.16
C VAL A 222 5.86 25.87 8.87
N THR A 223 4.84 25.07 9.12
CA THR A 223 3.43 25.42 8.92
C THR A 223 2.65 25.25 10.23
N ARG A 224 1.77 26.20 10.53
CA ARG A 224 0.94 26.15 11.74
C ARG A 224 -0.31 25.30 11.55
N PHE A 225 -0.81 24.72 12.64
CA PHE A 225 -2.15 24.14 12.75
C PHE A 225 -2.74 24.41 14.14
N ARG A 226 -4.06 24.28 14.28
CA ARG A 226 -4.77 24.55 15.54
C ARG A 226 -5.10 23.28 16.32
N THR A 227 -5.61 22.26 15.62
CA THR A 227 -6.11 21.03 16.26
C THR A 227 -5.38 19.78 15.76
N PRO A 228 -5.28 18.71 16.55
CA PRO A 228 -4.69 17.45 16.09
C PRO A 228 -5.38 16.86 14.85
N LYS A 229 -6.71 17.04 14.72
CA LYS A 229 -7.47 16.61 13.53
C LYS A 229 -7.06 17.39 12.27
N GLU A 230 -6.83 18.68 12.41
CA GLU A 230 -6.32 19.52 11.33
C GLU A 230 -4.91 19.07 10.92
N ALA A 231 -4.04 18.72 11.88
CA ALA A 231 -2.71 18.17 11.59
C ALA A 231 -2.80 16.89 10.75
N VAL A 232 -3.71 15.97 11.08
CA VAL A 232 -3.96 14.76 10.28
C VAL A 232 -4.36 15.11 8.84
N SER A 233 -5.28 16.06 8.66
CA SER A 233 -5.70 16.51 7.33
C SER A 233 -4.54 17.10 6.53
N LEU A 234 -3.76 18.01 7.13
CA LEU A 234 -2.62 18.67 6.48
C LEU A 234 -1.52 17.68 6.10
N VAL A 235 -1.12 16.81 7.04
CA VAL A 235 -0.10 15.77 6.80
C VAL A 235 -0.54 14.82 5.69
N ASN A 236 -1.81 14.38 5.70
CA ASN A 236 -2.32 13.48 4.68
C ASN A 236 -2.47 14.14 3.28
N CYS A 237 -2.49 15.47 3.20
CA CYS A 237 -2.46 16.23 1.95
C CYS A 237 -1.04 16.36 1.37
N VAL A 238 0.02 16.22 2.17
CA VAL A 238 1.41 16.26 1.67
C VAL A 238 1.65 15.10 0.70
N ARG A 239 1.99 15.45 -0.55
CA ARG A 239 2.29 14.49 -1.61
C ARG A 239 3.63 13.81 -1.36
N GLY A 240 3.71 12.51 -1.63
CA GLY A 240 4.98 11.76 -1.57
C GLY A 240 5.55 11.57 -0.15
N ARG A 241 4.79 11.86 0.91
CA ARG A 241 5.23 11.62 2.30
C ARG A 241 5.61 10.14 2.49
N THR A 242 6.71 9.90 3.18
CA THR A 242 7.22 8.55 3.45
C THR A 242 7.05 8.12 4.90
N GLY A 243 7.16 9.07 5.83
CA GLY A 243 6.98 8.85 7.26
C GLY A 243 6.67 10.15 7.99
N VAL A 244 6.28 10.03 9.25
CA VAL A 244 5.95 11.17 10.13
C VAL A 244 6.75 11.07 11.42
N CYS A 245 7.45 12.13 11.79
CA CYS A 245 8.02 12.28 13.13
C CYS A 245 7.03 13.04 14.00
N LEU A 246 6.50 12.41 15.04
CA LEU A 246 5.50 12.98 15.93
C LEU A 246 6.11 13.30 17.30
N TRP A 247 6.03 14.55 17.72
CA TRP A 247 6.56 15.02 18.99
C TRP A 247 5.41 15.36 19.95
N THR A 248 5.33 14.65 21.06
CA THR A 248 4.37 14.85 22.17
C THR A 248 4.72 13.93 23.34
N GLU A 249 4.61 14.42 24.58
CA GLU A 249 4.73 13.59 25.79
C GLU A 249 3.46 12.76 26.07
N ASN A 250 2.34 13.09 25.42
CA ASN A 250 1.11 12.33 25.56
C ASN A 250 1.09 11.12 24.62
N LEU A 251 1.48 9.95 25.14
CA LEU A 251 1.52 8.70 24.39
C LEU A 251 0.15 8.28 23.82
N ALA A 252 -0.94 8.51 24.55
CA ALA A 252 -2.28 8.16 24.06
C ALA A 252 -2.64 8.97 22.81
N CYS A 253 -2.35 10.28 22.83
CA CYS A 253 -2.49 11.15 21.67
C CYS A 253 -1.56 10.71 20.52
N ALA A 254 -0.32 10.32 20.83
CA ALA A 254 0.63 9.86 19.83
C ALA A 254 0.13 8.62 19.07
N LEU A 255 -0.35 7.62 19.80
CA LEU A 255 -0.85 6.37 19.23
C LEU A 255 -2.15 6.59 18.43
N GLU A 256 -3.05 7.45 18.92
CA GLU A 256 -4.26 7.80 18.19
C GLU A 256 -3.92 8.45 16.83
N LEU A 257 -3.03 9.44 16.83
CA LEU A 257 -2.61 10.13 15.60
C LEU A 257 -1.85 9.21 14.65
N ALA A 258 -1.00 8.32 15.18
CA ALA A 258 -0.25 7.36 14.37
C ALA A 258 -1.17 6.50 13.48
N THR A 259 -2.32 6.07 13.99
CA THR A 259 -3.31 5.30 13.21
C THR A 259 -3.97 6.13 12.10
N GLN A 260 -4.11 7.45 12.29
CA GLN A 260 -4.80 8.34 11.34
C GLN A 260 -3.89 8.89 10.23
N PHE A 261 -2.57 8.94 10.47
CA PHE A 261 -1.62 9.31 9.42
C PHE A 261 -1.52 8.21 8.37
N ARG A 262 -1.73 8.57 7.10
CA ARG A 262 -1.62 7.65 5.95
C ARG A 262 -0.16 7.52 5.50
N VAL A 263 0.66 6.88 6.33
CA VAL A 263 2.09 6.62 6.09
C VAL A 263 2.47 5.22 6.56
N ALA A 264 3.59 4.68 6.08
CA ALA A 264 4.06 3.38 6.52
C ALA A 264 4.81 3.43 7.85
N SER A 265 5.41 4.57 8.21
CA SER A 265 6.23 4.70 9.42
C SER A 265 5.92 5.98 10.18
N VAL A 266 5.73 5.84 11.50
CA VAL A 266 5.54 6.96 12.44
C VAL A 266 6.57 6.86 13.55
N PHE A 267 7.33 7.94 13.78
CA PHE A 267 8.41 8.01 14.75
C PHE A 267 7.99 8.90 15.91
N VAL A 268 7.75 8.33 17.09
CA VAL A 268 7.28 9.09 18.26
C VAL A 268 8.47 9.55 19.10
N ASN A 269 8.60 10.87 19.29
CA ASN A 269 9.67 11.54 20.05
C ASN A 269 11.09 11.18 19.60
N MET A 270 11.25 10.90 18.31
CA MET A 270 12.52 10.55 17.70
C MET A 270 12.57 10.96 16.21
N PRO A 271 13.77 11.24 15.66
CA PRO A 271 13.95 11.43 14.23
C PRO A 271 13.76 10.10 13.47
N PRO A 272 13.67 10.13 12.12
CA PRO A 272 13.55 8.92 11.33
C PRO A 272 14.75 7.99 11.56
N THR A 273 14.47 6.79 12.03
CA THR A 273 15.46 5.74 12.30
C THR A 273 15.09 4.48 11.52
N LEU A 274 16.09 3.72 11.08
CA LEU A 274 15.88 2.50 10.31
C LEU A 274 16.52 1.32 11.05
N ASP A 275 15.80 0.21 11.08
CA ASP A 275 16.22 -1.06 11.65
C ASP A 275 15.87 -2.17 10.65
N PRO A 276 16.81 -3.07 10.29
CA PRO A 276 16.54 -4.17 9.38
C PRO A 276 15.38 -5.08 9.81
N ALA A 277 15.11 -5.17 11.12
CA ALA A 277 14.05 -6.01 11.66
C ALA A 277 12.65 -5.38 11.56
N ALA A 278 12.57 -4.07 11.28
CA ALA A 278 11.32 -3.32 11.21
C ALA A 278 10.91 -3.04 9.76
N GLU A 279 9.60 -3.07 9.49
CA GLU A 279 9.09 -2.73 8.18
C GLU A 279 9.16 -1.22 7.91
N PHE A 280 9.62 -0.89 6.71
CA PHE A 280 9.68 0.45 6.16
C PHE A 280 9.09 0.43 4.74
N GLY A 281 8.50 1.53 4.27
CA GLY A 281 7.98 1.56 2.90
C GLY A 281 7.13 2.79 2.56
N GLY A 282 6.52 2.73 1.38
CA GLY A 282 5.62 3.76 0.89
C GLY A 282 4.14 3.40 1.03
N VAL A 283 3.28 4.40 0.81
CA VAL A 283 1.85 4.21 0.59
C VAL A 283 1.44 5.08 -0.59
N GLY A 284 0.75 4.50 -1.58
CA GLY A 284 0.29 5.21 -2.78
C GLY A 284 1.46 5.69 -3.65
N VAL A 285 1.53 7.00 -3.91
CA VAL A 285 2.58 7.61 -4.75
C VAL A 285 3.98 7.40 -4.19
N SER A 286 4.12 7.22 -2.87
CA SER A 286 5.42 6.92 -2.23
C SER A 286 5.88 5.47 -2.43
N GLY A 287 5.10 4.64 -3.14
CA GLY A 287 5.43 3.27 -3.50
C GLY A 287 4.50 2.21 -2.88
N VAL A 288 4.70 0.97 -3.32
CA VAL A 288 3.92 -0.21 -2.94
C VAL A 288 4.86 -1.26 -2.36
N GLY A 289 4.43 -1.95 -1.29
CA GLY A 289 5.22 -2.98 -0.63
C GLY A 289 6.00 -2.47 0.59
N ARG A 290 6.85 -3.34 1.15
CA ARG A 290 7.68 -3.05 2.33
C ARG A 290 9.10 -3.55 2.12
N VAL A 291 10.00 -2.96 2.87
CA VAL A 291 11.41 -3.33 3.05
C VAL A 291 11.63 -3.55 4.53
N GLY A 292 12.48 -4.50 4.89
CA GLY A 292 12.76 -4.87 6.26
C GLY A 292 11.68 -5.76 6.87
N GLY A 293 12.07 -6.40 7.97
CA GLY A 293 11.24 -7.33 8.70
C GLY A 293 10.78 -8.52 7.85
N ARG A 294 9.72 -9.18 8.30
CA ARG A 294 9.17 -10.35 7.61
C ARG A 294 8.43 -9.98 6.33
N GLN A 295 7.80 -8.80 6.31
CA GLN A 295 6.98 -8.37 5.19
C GLN A 295 7.83 -8.06 3.96
N GLY A 296 9.04 -7.51 4.13
CA GLY A 296 9.95 -7.24 3.01
C GLY A 296 10.35 -8.50 2.22
N LEU A 297 10.49 -9.63 2.92
CA LEU A 297 10.81 -10.92 2.30
C LEU A 297 9.72 -11.43 1.36
N LEU A 298 8.44 -11.10 1.61
CA LEU A 298 7.32 -11.63 0.82
C LEU A 298 7.36 -11.19 -0.65
N THR A 299 8.03 -10.08 -0.96
CA THR A 299 8.23 -9.61 -2.34
C THR A 299 9.01 -10.63 -3.18
N PHE A 300 9.93 -11.37 -2.54
CA PHE A 300 10.86 -12.28 -3.20
C PHE A 300 10.47 -13.76 -3.01
N LEU A 301 9.30 -14.03 -2.44
CA LEU A 301 8.80 -15.39 -2.19
C LEU A 301 7.53 -15.64 -2.99
N LYS A 302 7.42 -16.84 -3.55
CA LYS A 302 6.19 -17.36 -4.17
C LYS A 302 5.65 -18.53 -3.35
N PRO A 303 4.33 -18.81 -3.38
CA PRO A 303 3.78 -20.04 -2.81
C PRO A 303 4.45 -21.28 -3.42
N ALA A 304 4.65 -22.34 -2.63
CA ALA A 304 5.31 -23.55 -3.12
C ALA A 304 4.55 -24.28 -4.24
N TRP A 305 3.23 -24.07 -4.33
CA TRP A 305 2.38 -24.62 -5.39
C TRP A 305 2.41 -23.79 -6.69
N SER A 306 2.88 -22.54 -6.63
CA SER A 306 2.95 -21.66 -7.80
C SER A 306 4.02 -22.15 -8.76
N THR A 307 3.62 -22.47 -9.99
CA THR A 307 4.55 -22.86 -11.06
C THR A 307 4.86 -21.73 -12.04
N GLU A 308 4.22 -20.57 -11.88
CA GLU A 308 4.41 -19.43 -12.79
C GLU A 308 5.75 -18.71 -12.57
N GLY A 309 6.49 -18.54 -13.68
CA GLY A 309 7.68 -17.72 -13.78
C GLY A 309 7.40 -16.37 -14.44
N ALA A 310 8.31 -15.42 -14.26
CA ALA A 310 8.30 -14.22 -15.09
C ALA A 310 8.54 -14.55 -16.57
N VAL A 311 7.96 -13.73 -17.44
CA VAL A 311 8.05 -13.87 -18.89
C VAL A 311 8.69 -12.61 -19.48
N VAL A 312 9.39 -12.77 -20.61
CA VAL A 312 9.85 -11.62 -21.40
C VAL A 312 8.64 -10.81 -21.83
N GLY A 313 8.72 -9.48 -21.72
CA GLY A 313 7.55 -8.63 -21.86
C GLY A 313 6.88 -8.79 -23.23
N PRO A 314 5.59 -9.17 -23.26
CA PRO A 314 4.87 -9.41 -24.51
C PRO A 314 4.66 -8.11 -25.29
N GLU A 315 4.59 -8.21 -26.61
CA GLU A 315 4.09 -7.11 -27.45
C GLU A 315 2.57 -7.01 -27.27
N LEU A 316 2.13 -5.91 -26.66
CA LEU A 316 0.72 -5.68 -26.34
C LEU A 316 0.22 -4.42 -27.06
N ASP A 317 -0.89 -4.57 -27.79
CA ASP A 317 -1.62 -3.45 -28.37
C ASP A 317 -2.74 -2.99 -27.42
N TRP A 318 -2.79 -1.69 -27.19
CA TRP A 318 -3.69 -1.03 -26.26
C TRP A 318 -4.70 -0.12 -26.95
N SER A 319 -4.55 0.08 -28.26
CA SER A 319 -5.31 1.07 -29.03
C SER A 319 -6.82 0.89 -28.89
N HIS A 320 -7.27 -0.36 -28.79
CA HIS A 320 -8.68 -0.74 -28.70
C HIS A 320 -9.10 -1.30 -27.33
N PHE A 321 -8.20 -1.40 -26.34
CA PHE A 321 -8.52 -2.02 -25.05
C PHE A 321 -9.67 -1.30 -24.33
N GLY A 322 -10.72 -2.05 -23.98
CA GLY A 322 -11.91 -1.50 -23.32
C GLY A 322 -12.74 -0.55 -24.21
N SER A 323 -12.52 -0.55 -25.53
CA SER A 323 -13.42 0.08 -26.51
C SER A 323 -14.54 -0.86 -26.96
N GLU A 324 -14.52 -2.11 -26.48
CA GLU A 324 -15.54 -3.10 -26.76
C GLU A 324 -16.92 -2.60 -26.32
N THR A 325 -17.88 -2.79 -27.21
CA THR A 325 -19.29 -2.59 -26.94
C THR A 325 -20.00 -3.85 -27.40
N ARG A 326 -20.93 -4.37 -26.59
CA ARG A 326 -21.85 -5.37 -27.12
C ARG A 326 -22.69 -4.72 -28.22
N PRO A 327 -22.92 -5.39 -29.36
CA PRO A 327 -23.85 -4.90 -30.35
C PRO A 327 -25.20 -4.63 -29.66
N GLY A 328 -25.78 -3.45 -29.91
CA GLY A 328 -26.92 -2.93 -29.17
C GLY A 328 -28.07 -3.94 -29.08
N ARG A 329 -28.77 -3.95 -27.93
CA ARG A 329 -29.87 -4.85 -27.52
C ARG A 329 -30.18 -5.93 -28.56
N VAL A 330 -29.47 -7.07 -28.49
CA VAL A 330 -29.88 -8.27 -29.22
C VAL A 330 -31.15 -8.77 -28.52
N LEU A 331 -32.30 -8.23 -28.93
CA LEU A 331 -33.57 -8.89 -28.68
C LEU A 331 -33.43 -10.30 -29.27
N PRO A 332 -33.72 -11.37 -28.51
CA PRO A 332 -33.78 -12.70 -29.08
C PRO A 332 -34.64 -12.66 -30.34
N ALA A 333 -34.15 -13.21 -31.46
CA ALA A 333 -34.86 -13.22 -32.74
C ALA A 333 -36.28 -13.84 -32.61
N ALA A 334 -36.47 -14.67 -31.59
CA ALA A 334 -37.72 -14.97 -30.94
C ALA A 334 -37.41 -15.29 -29.47
N TYR A 335 -38.28 -14.91 -28.53
CA TYR A 335 -38.39 -15.71 -27.30
C TYR A 335 -38.75 -17.11 -27.77
N PRO A 336 -38.01 -18.18 -27.39
CA PRO A 336 -38.40 -19.52 -27.77
C PRO A 336 -39.84 -19.71 -27.31
N ALA A 337 -40.75 -19.98 -28.25
CA ALA A 337 -42.12 -20.33 -27.92
C ALA A 337 -42.06 -21.64 -27.11
N GLY A 338 -42.07 -21.52 -25.77
CA GLY A 338 -41.81 -22.63 -24.86
C GLY A 338 -40.56 -22.52 -23.99
N ALA A 339 -39.86 -21.38 -23.94
CA ALA A 339 -38.83 -21.15 -22.92
C ALA A 339 -39.48 -21.14 -21.52
N GLN A 340 -39.51 -22.29 -20.86
CA GLN A 340 -39.85 -22.43 -19.44
C GLN A 340 -38.73 -21.92 -18.52
N GLY A 341 -37.94 -20.93 -18.98
CA GLY A 341 -36.98 -20.21 -18.14
C GLY A 341 -37.68 -18.93 -17.67
N GLU A 342 -37.79 -18.74 -16.36
CA GLU A 342 -38.38 -17.55 -15.78
C GLU A 342 -37.69 -16.29 -16.34
N ASP A 343 -38.46 -15.22 -16.60
CA ASP A 343 -37.95 -13.93 -17.12
C ASP A 343 -37.21 -13.16 -16.00
N GLU A 344 -36.17 -13.78 -15.42
CA GLU A 344 -35.38 -13.23 -14.34
C GLU A 344 -34.29 -12.29 -14.91
N THR A 345 -34.57 -10.99 -14.86
CA THR A 345 -33.57 -9.95 -15.10
C THR A 345 -32.97 -9.48 -13.78
N PHE A 346 -31.66 -9.65 -13.63
CA PHE A 346 -30.93 -9.24 -12.44
C PHE A 346 -30.59 -7.74 -12.49
N GLU A 347 -30.29 -7.20 -11.31
CA GLU A 347 -29.86 -5.82 -11.11
C GLU A 347 -28.44 -5.79 -10.52
N LEU A 348 -27.72 -4.69 -10.74
CA LEU A 348 -26.43 -4.47 -10.10
C LEU A 348 -26.63 -4.32 -8.60
N PHE A 349 -25.59 -4.56 -7.80
CA PHE A 349 -25.66 -4.40 -6.35
C PHE A 349 -24.62 -3.41 -5.87
N TYR A 350 -25.02 -2.23 -5.41
CA TYR A 350 -24.09 -1.29 -4.78
C TYR A 350 -24.83 -0.37 -3.81
N ALA A 351 -24.10 0.16 -2.84
CA ALA A 351 -24.68 0.90 -1.71
C ALA A 351 -25.75 0.11 -0.92
N GLY A 352 -25.61 -1.23 -0.85
CA GLY A 352 -26.54 -2.10 -0.12
C GLY A 352 -27.92 -2.26 -0.76
N GLN A 353 -28.07 -1.87 -2.03
CA GLN A 353 -29.32 -1.93 -2.77
C GLN A 353 -29.10 -2.53 -4.16
N ARG A 354 -30.15 -3.15 -4.69
CA ARG A 354 -30.22 -3.53 -6.09
C ARG A 354 -30.58 -2.32 -6.94
N LYS A 355 -29.87 -2.13 -8.05
CA LYS A 355 -29.99 -0.96 -8.92
C LYS A 355 -29.86 -1.37 -10.39
N LYS A 356 -30.67 -0.74 -11.23
CA LYS A 356 -30.54 -0.88 -12.68
C LYS A 356 -29.22 -0.27 -13.16
N PRO A 357 -28.60 -0.85 -14.20
CA PRO A 357 -27.44 -0.22 -14.83
C PRO A 357 -27.85 1.11 -15.44
N GLU A 358 -26.94 2.10 -15.41
CA GLU A 358 -27.19 3.43 -15.98
C GLU A 358 -27.50 3.39 -17.49
N SER A 359 -26.93 2.42 -18.21
CA SER A 359 -27.24 2.14 -19.61
C SER A 359 -28.67 1.61 -19.83
N ASN A 360 -29.33 1.12 -18.79
CA ASN A 360 -30.56 0.32 -18.85
C ASN A 360 -30.45 -0.89 -19.80
N THR A 361 -29.23 -1.44 -20.01
CA THR A 361 -29.00 -2.62 -20.82
C THR A 361 -28.77 -3.87 -19.98
N SER A 362 -29.24 -5.00 -20.48
CA SER A 362 -28.97 -6.33 -19.95
C SER A 362 -28.63 -7.28 -21.11
N TYR A 363 -27.97 -8.39 -20.79
CA TYR A 363 -27.54 -9.40 -21.74
C TYR A 363 -27.99 -10.79 -21.31
N PRO A 364 -28.35 -11.68 -22.25
CA PRO A 364 -28.71 -13.05 -21.93
C PRO A 364 -27.48 -13.81 -21.42
N VAL A 365 -27.68 -14.59 -20.36
CA VAL A 365 -26.72 -15.57 -19.88
C VAL A 365 -27.19 -16.95 -20.34
N HIS A 366 -26.27 -17.73 -20.89
CA HIS A 366 -26.54 -19.04 -21.44
C HIS A 366 -25.94 -20.12 -20.54
N ASN A 367 -26.61 -21.26 -20.41
CA ASN A 367 -26.01 -22.47 -19.86
C ASN A 367 -25.11 -23.16 -20.90
N LEU A 368 -24.45 -24.26 -20.51
CA LEU A 368 -23.61 -25.07 -21.42
C LEU A 368 -24.37 -25.63 -22.63
N GLU A 369 -25.69 -25.81 -22.53
CA GLU A 369 -26.55 -26.27 -23.63
C GLU A 369 -26.98 -25.12 -24.57
N GLY A 370 -26.55 -23.89 -24.31
CA GLY A 370 -26.88 -22.69 -25.09
C GLY A 370 -28.25 -22.09 -24.76
N ARG A 371 -29.00 -22.65 -23.79
CA ARG A 371 -30.30 -22.13 -23.35
C ARG A 371 -30.11 -20.88 -22.48
N VAL A 372 -30.94 -19.87 -22.73
CA VAL A 372 -31.00 -18.67 -21.88
C VAL A 372 -31.61 -19.03 -20.53
N ILE A 373 -30.86 -18.74 -19.46
CA ILE A 373 -31.23 -19.03 -18.07
C ILE A 373 -31.59 -17.78 -17.26
N GLY A 374 -31.24 -16.60 -17.76
CA GLY A 374 -31.56 -15.32 -17.14
C GLY A 374 -30.85 -14.16 -17.86
N PHE A 375 -31.09 -12.93 -17.40
CA PHE A 375 -30.46 -11.73 -17.95
C PHE A 375 -29.60 -11.02 -16.91
N ALA A 376 -28.33 -10.81 -17.22
CA ALA A 376 -27.41 -10.06 -16.38
C ALA A 376 -27.40 -8.57 -16.79
N PRO A 377 -27.35 -7.63 -15.84
CA PRO A 377 -27.25 -6.20 -16.14
C PRO A 377 -25.85 -5.88 -16.68
N GLU A 378 -25.76 -4.93 -17.60
CA GLU A 378 -24.49 -4.52 -18.20
C GLU A 378 -24.04 -3.18 -17.63
N ALA A 379 -23.11 -3.23 -16.68
CA ALA A 379 -22.52 -2.06 -16.06
C ALA A 379 -21.64 -1.27 -17.03
N GLY A 380 -21.72 0.05 -16.96
CA GLY A 380 -20.84 0.96 -17.66
C GLY A 380 -19.87 1.70 -16.73
N ARG A 381 -19.11 2.64 -17.32
CA ARG A 381 -18.16 3.51 -16.59
C ARG A 381 -18.80 4.27 -15.43
N LYS A 382 -20.06 4.70 -15.60
CA LYS A 382 -20.79 5.47 -14.58
C LYS A 382 -21.20 4.59 -13.40
N ASP A 383 -21.60 3.34 -13.64
CA ASP A 383 -21.90 2.36 -12.59
C ASP A 383 -20.67 2.05 -11.76
N VAL A 384 -19.50 1.87 -12.39
CA VAL A 384 -18.22 1.69 -11.68
C VAL A 384 -17.95 2.88 -10.75
N ARG A 385 -18.11 4.11 -11.23
CA ARG A 385 -17.92 5.31 -10.40
C ARG A 385 -18.90 5.34 -9.22
N ASN A 386 -20.18 5.09 -9.47
CA ASN A 386 -21.22 5.06 -8.42
C ASN A 386 -20.90 3.97 -7.37
N ALA A 387 -20.41 2.81 -7.79
CA ALA A 387 -20.01 1.72 -6.91
C ALA A 387 -18.75 2.08 -6.09
N VAL A 388 -17.76 2.75 -6.69
CA VAL A 388 -16.57 3.22 -5.96
C VAL A 388 -16.93 4.30 -4.96
N GLU A 389 -17.78 5.26 -5.31
CA GLU A 389 -18.28 6.29 -4.37
C GLU A 389 -18.99 5.64 -3.17
N ALA A 390 -19.84 4.62 -3.42
CA ALA A 390 -20.48 3.84 -2.38
C ALA A 390 -19.46 3.09 -1.51
N ALA A 391 -18.44 2.49 -2.12
CA ALA A 391 -17.38 1.79 -1.41
C ALA A 391 -16.54 2.72 -0.52
N VAL A 392 -16.17 3.91 -1.01
CA VAL A 392 -15.47 4.93 -0.23
C VAL A 392 -16.31 5.40 0.96
N ALA A 393 -17.62 5.56 0.77
CA ALA A 393 -18.53 5.90 1.87
C ALA A 393 -18.63 4.76 2.91
N GLY A 394 -18.78 3.52 2.46
CA GLY A 394 -18.82 2.33 3.32
C GLY A 394 -17.52 2.12 4.10
N PHE A 395 -16.37 2.37 3.47
CA PHE A 395 -15.04 2.19 4.03
C PHE A 395 -14.81 3.00 5.30
N LYS A 396 -15.34 4.24 5.37
CA LYS A 396 -15.23 5.10 6.56
C LYS A 396 -15.77 4.44 7.83
N SER A 397 -16.80 3.60 7.69
CA SER A 397 -17.41 2.88 8.83
C SER A 397 -16.86 1.46 9.01
N TRP A 398 -16.49 0.80 7.91
CA TRP A 398 -16.04 -0.58 7.92
C TRP A 398 -14.59 -0.75 8.39
N SER A 399 -13.71 0.16 7.98
CA SER A 399 -12.28 0.13 8.34
C SER A 399 -12.03 0.34 9.83
N THR A 400 -12.87 1.13 10.50
CA THR A 400 -12.76 1.42 11.94
C THR A 400 -13.57 0.47 12.82
N ARG A 401 -14.36 -0.45 12.23
CA ARG A 401 -15.08 -1.48 12.99
C ARG A 401 -14.09 -2.45 13.62
N GLU A 402 -14.38 -2.87 14.85
CA GLU A 402 -13.63 -3.93 15.51
C GLU A 402 -13.61 -5.22 14.69
N ALA A 403 -12.48 -5.93 14.71
CA ALA A 403 -12.33 -7.18 13.98
C ALA A 403 -13.38 -8.24 14.36
N ALA A 404 -13.77 -8.31 15.64
CA ALA A 404 -14.84 -9.20 16.10
C ALA A 404 -16.21 -8.84 15.50
N SER A 405 -16.50 -7.54 15.33
CA SER A 405 -17.72 -7.08 14.68
C SER A 405 -17.73 -7.40 13.18
N ARG A 406 -16.58 -7.29 12.50
CA ARG A 406 -16.46 -7.75 11.10
C ARG A 406 -16.65 -9.26 10.98
N ALA A 407 -16.06 -10.03 11.89
CA ALA A 407 -16.22 -11.48 11.95
C ALA A 407 -17.69 -11.89 12.08
N ARG A 408 -18.45 -11.24 12.97
CA ARG A 408 -19.90 -11.51 13.15
C ARG A 408 -20.70 -11.32 11.86
N VAL A 409 -20.40 -10.29 11.07
CA VAL A 409 -21.05 -10.08 9.77
C VAL A 409 -20.71 -11.22 8.81
N LEU A 410 -19.43 -11.63 8.72
CA LEU A 410 -19.03 -12.75 7.86
C LEU A 410 -19.63 -14.10 8.32
N TYR A 411 -19.76 -14.32 9.63
CA TYR A 411 -20.48 -15.49 10.17
C TYR A 411 -21.94 -15.51 9.72
N ARG A 412 -22.64 -14.37 9.78
CA ARG A 412 -24.03 -14.27 9.29
C ARG A 412 -24.14 -14.52 7.79
N VAL A 413 -23.19 -14.03 7.00
CA VAL A 413 -23.12 -14.35 5.56
C VAL A 413 -22.97 -15.85 5.34
N ALA A 414 -22.09 -16.52 6.09
CA ALA A 414 -21.91 -17.96 6.01
C ALA A 414 -23.17 -18.74 6.41
N GLU A 415 -23.82 -18.34 7.52
CA GLU A 415 -25.06 -18.94 8.02
C GLU A 415 -26.21 -18.78 7.02
N ASN A 416 -26.40 -17.58 6.48
CA ASN A 416 -27.45 -17.30 5.50
C ASN A 416 -27.21 -18.03 4.17
N LEU A 417 -25.95 -18.18 3.73
CA LEU A 417 -25.62 -19.03 2.58
C LEU A 417 -25.91 -20.51 2.90
N SER A 418 -25.59 -20.96 4.11
CA SER A 418 -25.84 -22.35 4.55
C SER A 418 -27.33 -22.71 4.54
N LEU A 419 -28.19 -21.79 4.95
CA LEU A 419 -29.65 -21.95 4.89
C LEU A 419 -30.16 -22.14 3.45
N ARG A 420 -29.45 -21.59 2.47
CA ARG A 420 -29.80 -21.61 1.04
C ARG A 420 -28.89 -22.53 0.23
N ALA A 421 -28.09 -23.39 0.86
CA ALA A 421 -27.04 -24.15 0.18
C ALA A 421 -27.57 -25.00 -0.99
N LYS A 422 -28.69 -25.70 -0.79
CA LYS A 422 -29.33 -26.53 -1.83
C LYS A 422 -29.84 -25.70 -3.01
N GLU A 423 -30.34 -24.50 -2.76
CA GLU A 423 -30.79 -23.58 -3.80
C GLU A 423 -29.60 -23.12 -4.66
N PHE A 424 -28.50 -22.72 -4.01
CA PHE A 424 -27.27 -22.32 -4.69
C PHE A 424 -26.65 -23.49 -5.49
N ALA A 425 -26.64 -24.71 -4.93
CA ALA A 425 -26.12 -25.88 -5.62
C ALA A 425 -26.96 -26.22 -6.87
N SER A 426 -28.30 -26.19 -6.76
CA SER A 426 -29.19 -26.41 -7.91
C SER A 426 -29.00 -25.36 -9.01
N ARG A 427 -28.80 -24.10 -8.64
CA ARG A 427 -28.54 -23.01 -9.59
C ARG A 427 -27.18 -23.17 -10.26
N LEU A 428 -26.15 -23.52 -9.49
CA LEU A 428 -24.81 -23.77 -10.01
C LEU A 428 -24.82 -24.90 -11.04
N GLY A 429 -25.51 -26.01 -10.77
CA GLY A 429 -25.67 -27.11 -11.74
C GLY A 429 -26.39 -26.68 -13.02
N THR A 430 -27.34 -25.74 -12.92
CA THR A 430 -28.03 -25.18 -14.10
C THR A 430 -27.14 -24.24 -14.92
N LEU A 431 -26.31 -23.46 -14.23
CA LEU A 431 -25.38 -22.48 -14.82
C LEU A 431 -24.19 -23.15 -15.50
N GLU A 432 -23.54 -24.06 -14.77
CA GLU A 432 -22.23 -24.61 -15.12
C GLU A 432 -22.32 -26.06 -15.61
N GLY A 433 -23.50 -26.69 -15.57
CA GLY A 433 -23.71 -28.08 -16.01
C GLY A 433 -22.98 -29.12 -15.15
N LEU A 434 -22.56 -28.75 -13.95
CA LEU A 434 -21.84 -29.63 -13.02
C LEU A 434 -22.79 -30.69 -12.41
N PRO A 435 -22.29 -31.90 -12.09
CA PRO A 435 -23.04 -32.89 -11.31
C PRO A 435 -23.52 -32.33 -9.97
N ALA A 436 -24.66 -32.82 -9.47
CA ALA A 436 -25.24 -32.33 -8.22
C ALA A 436 -24.29 -32.46 -7.02
N ASP A 437 -23.56 -33.57 -6.93
CA ASP A 437 -22.58 -33.81 -5.85
C ASP A 437 -21.43 -32.80 -5.89
N GLU A 438 -20.94 -32.43 -7.08
CA GLU A 438 -19.89 -31.41 -7.25
C GLU A 438 -20.42 -30.01 -6.91
N CYS A 439 -21.67 -29.71 -7.26
CA CYS A 439 -22.31 -28.45 -6.88
C CYS A 439 -22.44 -28.30 -5.35
N ASP A 440 -22.86 -29.37 -4.67
CA ASP A 440 -22.94 -29.41 -3.21
C ASP A 440 -21.55 -29.21 -2.57
N VAL A 441 -20.51 -29.84 -3.13
CA VAL A 441 -19.13 -29.66 -2.69
C VAL A 441 -18.65 -28.22 -2.90
N ALA A 442 -18.92 -27.60 -4.06
CA ALA A 442 -18.53 -26.23 -4.36
C ALA A 442 -19.18 -25.22 -3.39
N VAL A 443 -20.49 -25.36 -3.14
CA VAL A 443 -21.22 -24.49 -2.20
C VAL A 443 -20.76 -24.72 -0.76
N SER A 444 -20.56 -25.97 -0.35
CA SER A 444 -20.02 -26.28 0.99
C SER A 444 -18.62 -25.69 1.19
N THR A 445 -17.80 -25.65 0.13
CA THR A 445 -16.46 -25.04 0.14
C THR A 445 -16.55 -23.51 0.25
N CYS A 446 -17.52 -22.87 -0.42
CA CYS A 446 -17.81 -21.44 -0.24
C CYS A 446 -18.17 -21.10 1.22
N ILE A 447 -19.05 -21.91 1.82
CA ILE A 447 -19.46 -21.77 3.23
C ILE A 447 -18.26 -21.93 4.16
N ARG A 448 -17.44 -22.98 3.95
CA ARG A 448 -16.21 -23.23 4.71
C ARG A 448 -15.24 -22.03 4.61
N ARG A 449 -15.10 -21.45 3.41
CA ARG A 449 -14.25 -20.28 3.17
C ARG A 449 -14.74 -19.04 3.91
N LEU A 450 -16.05 -18.79 3.94
CA LEU A 450 -16.63 -17.69 4.71
C LEU A 450 -16.37 -17.87 6.21
N PHE A 451 -16.60 -19.07 6.75
CA PHE A 451 -16.31 -19.38 8.16
C PHE A 451 -14.82 -19.21 8.49
N TYR A 452 -13.92 -19.64 7.59
CA TYR A 452 -12.49 -19.45 7.75
C TYR A 452 -12.12 -17.96 7.87
N TRP A 453 -12.62 -17.13 6.95
CA TRP A 453 -12.32 -15.69 6.95
C TRP A 453 -12.95 -14.96 8.13
N ALA A 454 -14.15 -15.36 8.54
CA ALA A 454 -14.75 -14.89 9.79
C ALA A 454 -13.86 -15.22 11.01
N ALA A 455 -13.37 -16.45 11.10
CA ALA A 455 -12.54 -16.93 12.22
C ALA A 455 -11.13 -16.32 12.26
N THR A 456 -10.64 -15.74 11.15
CA THR A 456 -9.28 -15.20 11.03
C THR A 456 -9.21 -13.68 11.12
N CYS A 457 -10.34 -12.97 11.07
CA CYS A 457 -10.45 -11.50 11.13
C CYS A 457 -9.58 -10.82 12.21
N TYR A 458 -9.40 -11.47 13.36
CA TYR A 458 -8.69 -10.92 14.53
C TYR A 458 -7.39 -11.66 14.86
N LYS A 459 -6.93 -12.59 14.02
CA LYS A 459 -5.74 -13.41 14.30
C LYS A 459 -4.43 -12.80 13.81
N ASP A 460 -4.48 -11.97 12.78
CA ASP A 460 -3.31 -11.42 12.10
C ASP A 460 -3.30 -9.88 12.22
N VAL A 461 -3.02 -9.39 13.44
CA VAL A 461 -3.18 -7.97 13.81
C VAL A 461 -1.88 -7.16 13.75
N GLY A 462 -0.71 -7.81 13.77
CA GLY A 462 0.57 -7.13 13.85
C GLY A 462 1.61 -7.84 14.72
N SER A 463 2.67 -7.13 15.06
CA SER A 463 3.74 -7.61 15.95
C SER A 463 4.42 -6.46 16.70
N VAL A 464 5.02 -6.76 17.84
CA VAL A 464 5.88 -5.83 18.60
C VAL A 464 7.31 -6.35 18.52
N ARG A 465 8.26 -5.47 18.24
CA ARG A 465 9.69 -5.81 18.18
C ARG A 465 10.51 -4.84 19.01
N SER A 466 11.58 -5.33 19.64
CA SER A 466 12.63 -4.43 20.14
C SER A 466 13.39 -3.91 18.94
N SER A 467 13.64 -2.60 18.89
CA SER A 467 14.63 -2.08 17.95
C SER A 467 16.03 -2.21 18.56
N THR A 468 17.02 -2.33 17.68
CA THR A 468 18.44 -2.18 17.99
C THR A 468 18.79 -0.75 18.37
N SER A 469 18.08 0.23 17.80
CA SER A 469 18.05 1.62 18.25
C SER A 469 17.05 1.76 19.41
N SER A 470 17.33 2.61 20.40
CA SER A 470 16.50 2.82 21.61
C SER A 470 14.99 2.77 21.32
N GLY A 471 14.25 1.83 21.92
CA GLY A 471 12.80 1.75 21.73
C GLY A 471 12.24 0.41 21.28
N GLY A 472 10.94 0.41 21.05
CA GLY A 472 10.17 -0.67 20.47
C GLY A 472 9.45 -0.23 19.19
N VAL A 473 9.24 -1.17 18.27
CA VAL A 473 8.47 -0.96 17.04
C VAL A 473 7.18 -1.75 17.13
N LEU A 474 6.06 -1.03 17.13
CA LEU A 474 4.72 -1.58 17.02
C LEU A 474 4.33 -1.62 15.54
N SER A 475 4.27 -2.82 14.98
CA SER A 475 3.89 -3.04 13.58
C SER A 475 2.43 -3.47 13.52
N ILE A 476 1.55 -2.61 13.04
CA ILE A 476 0.10 -2.84 12.98
C ILE A 476 -0.31 -3.10 11.53
N LYS A 477 -1.21 -4.08 11.32
CA LYS A 477 -1.81 -4.28 10.00
C LYS A 477 -3.03 -3.39 9.83
N GLU A 478 -3.03 -2.60 8.76
CA GLU A 478 -4.12 -1.71 8.39
C GLU A 478 -4.75 -2.17 7.06
N PRO A 479 -6.06 -1.95 6.86
CA PRO A 479 -6.69 -2.19 5.56
C PRO A 479 -6.09 -1.26 4.50
N LEU A 480 -6.06 -1.71 3.26
CA LEU A 480 -5.60 -0.90 2.12
C LEU A 480 -6.58 0.22 1.78
N GLY A 481 -7.89 -0.06 1.80
CA GLY A 481 -8.91 0.87 1.32
C GLY A 481 -10.05 0.18 0.58
N VAL A 482 -10.40 0.75 -0.57
CA VAL A 482 -11.30 0.13 -1.54
C VAL A 482 -10.49 -0.75 -2.49
N ILE A 483 -10.91 -2.01 -2.64
CA ILE A 483 -10.29 -2.98 -3.54
C ILE A 483 -11.25 -3.25 -4.71
N GLY A 484 -10.78 -3.03 -5.93
CA GLY A 484 -11.44 -3.53 -7.13
C GLY A 484 -11.09 -5.00 -7.32
N VAL A 485 -12.08 -5.88 -7.44
CA VAL A 485 -11.86 -7.32 -7.62
C VAL A 485 -12.47 -7.74 -8.95
N VAL A 486 -11.71 -8.43 -9.79
CA VAL A 486 -12.20 -9.05 -11.02
C VAL A 486 -12.12 -10.55 -10.81
N CYS A 487 -13.28 -11.22 -10.79
CA CYS A 487 -13.37 -12.63 -10.48
C CYS A 487 -12.95 -13.50 -11.67
N SER A 488 -12.56 -14.74 -11.39
CA SER A 488 -12.20 -15.71 -12.42
C SER A 488 -13.45 -16.35 -13.01
N ASP A 489 -13.35 -16.72 -14.28
CA ASP A 489 -14.34 -17.58 -14.95
C ASP A 489 -14.19 -19.05 -14.53
N SER A 490 -13.08 -19.41 -13.87
CA SER A 490 -12.92 -20.70 -13.19
C SER A 490 -13.54 -20.64 -11.79
N ALA A 491 -14.37 -21.64 -11.46
CA ALA A 491 -15.18 -21.70 -10.25
C ALA A 491 -15.80 -20.33 -9.84
N PRO A 492 -16.65 -19.71 -10.70
CA PRO A 492 -17.13 -18.34 -10.56
C PRO A 492 -17.67 -17.96 -9.17
N LEU A 493 -18.50 -18.82 -8.56
CA LEU A 493 -19.03 -18.57 -7.22
C LEU A 493 -17.93 -18.63 -6.15
N LEU A 494 -17.06 -19.63 -6.22
CA LEU A 494 -16.04 -19.87 -5.21
C LEU A 494 -14.92 -18.83 -5.26
N SER A 495 -14.48 -18.43 -6.45
CA SER A 495 -13.50 -17.36 -6.63
C SER A 495 -14.05 -16.03 -6.10
N PHE A 496 -15.30 -15.70 -6.42
CA PHE A 496 -16.01 -14.53 -5.90
C PHE A 496 -16.07 -14.53 -4.37
N VAL A 497 -16.59 -15.60 -3.76
CA VAL A 497 -16.74 -15.70 -2.30
C VAL A 497 -15.37 -15.62 -1.61
N THR A 498 -14.36 -16.31 -2.14
CA THR A 498 -13.01 -16.33 -1.57
C THR A 498 -12.38 -14.94 -1.54
N LEU A 499 -12.40 -14.25 -2.68
CA LEU A 499 -11.79 -12.92 -2.82
C LEU A 499 -12.53 -11.87 -2.00
N VAL A 500 -13.86 -11.84 -2.08
CA VAL A 500 -14.69 -10.88 -1.33
C VAL A 500 -14.52 -11.12 0.18
N ALA A 501 -14.64 -12.36 0.66
CA ALA A 501 -14.52 -12.65 2.08
C ALA A 501 -13.16 -12.26 2.65
N ALA A 502 -12.06 -12.53 1.92
CA ALA A 502 -10.71 -12.15 2.32
C ALA A 502 -10.53 -10.63 2.44
N ALA A 503 -11.01 -9.88 1.45
CA ALA A 503 -10.95 -8.42 1.46
C ALA A 503 -11.78 -7.81 2.60
N LEU A 504 -12.98 -8.35 2.86
CA LEU A 504 -13.82 -7.91 3.97
C LEU A 504 -13.21 -8.22 5.34
N ALA A 505 -12.64 -9.41 5.52
CA ALA A 505 -12.03 -9.83 6.78
C ALA A 505 -10.86 -8.91 7.18
N THR A 506 -10.08 -8.50 6.19
CA THR A 506 -8.95 -7.57 6.33
C THR A 506 -9.37 -6.10 6.50
N GLY A 507 -10.68 -5.80 6.51
CA GLY A 507 -11.22 -4.46 6.78
C GLY A 507 -11.38 -3.57 5.54
N ASN A 508 -11.27 -4.14 4.34
CA ASN A 508 -11.47 -3.42 3.09
C ASN A 508 -12.92 -3.47 2.64
N THR A 509 -13.29 -2.54 1.75
CA THR A 509 -14.55 -2.59 0.99
C THR A 509 -14.26 -2.98 -0.44
N VAL A 510 -15.22 -3.64 -1.09
CA VAL A 510 -15.00 -4.29 -2.39
C VAL A 510 -15.92 -3.73 -3.46
N VAL A 511 -15.35 -3.50 -4.65
CA VAL A 511 -16.09 -3.39 -5.91
C VAL A 511 -15.71 -4.59 -6.77
N ALA A 512 -16.56 -5.60 -6.79
CA ALA A 512 -16.34 -6.86 -7.50
C ALA A 512 -17.00 -6.82 -8.89
N VAL A 513 -16.24 -7.20 -9.91
CA VAL A 513 -16.74 -7.55 -11.24
C VAL A 513 -16.90 -9.07 -11.26
N ALA A 514 -18.14 -9.51 -11.41
CA ALA A 514 -18.48 -10.93 -11.51
C ALA A 514 -17.83 -11.54 -12.76
N SER A 515 -17.69 -12.86 -12.77
CA SER A 515 -17.28 -13.63 -13.95
C SER A 515 -18.10 -13.20 -15.18
N GLN A 516 -17.43 -13.00 -16.31
CA GLN A 516 -18.10 -12.59 -17.54
C GLN A 516 -18.94 -13.75 -18.10
N SER A 517 -18.47 -14.99 -17.96
CA SER A 517 -19.15 -16.19 -18.43
C SER A 517 -20.34 -16.58 -17.55
N SER A 518 -20.21 -16.47 -16.22
CA SER A 518 -21.23 -16.89 -15.25
C SER A 518 -21.48 -15.81 -14.18
N PRO A 519 -22.07 -14.66 -14.54
CA PRO A 519 -22.29 -13.55 -13.61
C PRO A 519 -23.41 -13.82 -12.60
N LEU A 520 -24.36 -14.70 -12.93
CA LEU A 520 -25.58 -14.90 -12.12
C LEU A 520 -25.27 -15.45 -10.73
N SER A 521 -24.26 -16.31 -10.59
CA SER A 521 -23.82 -16.84 -9.28
C SER A 521 -23.48 -15.73 -8.27
N ALA A 522 -22.74 -14.70 -8.71
CA ALA A 522 -22.38 -13.57 -7.86
C ALA A 522 -23.58 -12.64 -7.59
N LEU A 523 -24.46 -12.45 -8.59
CA LEU A 523 -25.66 -11.61 -8.44
C LEU A 523 -26.69 -12.24 -7.48
N HIS A 524 -26.82 -13.57 -7.46
CA HIS A 524 -27.62 -14.28 -6.46
C HIS A 524 -27.06 -14.11 -5.04
N MET A 525 -25.74 -14.14 -4.89
CA MET A 525 -25.08 -13.92 -3.60
C MET A 525 -25.40 -12.54 -3.00
N CYS A 526 -25.79 -11.56 -3.82
CA CYS A 526 -26.21 -10.23 -3.34
C CYS A 526 -27.44 -10.27 -2.42
N GLU A 527 -28.31 -11.28 -2.56
CA GLU A 527 -29.42 -11.48 -1.63
C GLU A 527 -28.94 -11.90 -0.26
N VAL A 528 -27.96 -12.81 -0.22
CA VAL A 528 -27.32 -13.24 1.02
C VAL A 528 -26.69 -12.04 1.71
N PHE A 529 -25.97 -11.18 1.00
CA PHE A 529 -25.41 -9.96 1.61
C PHE A 529 -26.49 -9.02 2.16
N SER A 530 -27.62 -8.88 1.45
CA SER A 530 -28.73 -8.01 1.86
C SER A 530 -29.39 -8.46 3.16
N VAL A 531 -29.45 -9.77 3.44
CA VAL A 531 -30.03 -10.33 4.67
C VAL A 531 -29.01 -10.59 5.78
N SER A 532 -27.72 -10.28 5.56
CA SER A 532 -26.61 -10.58 6.49
C SER A 532 -26.07 -9.36 7.25
N ASP A 533 -26.81 -8.24 7.25
CA ASP A 533 -26.38 -6.97 7.86
C ASP A 533 -25.03 -6.45 7.36
N VAL A 534 -24.70 -6.73 6.09
CA VAL A 534 -23.54 -6.12 5.42
C VAL A 534 -23.84 -4.62 5.23
N PRO A 535 -23.02 -3.71 5.78
CA PRO A 535 -23.30 -2.29 5.66
C PRO A 535 -23.29 -1.82 4.20
N ALA A 536 -24.09 -0.80 3.91
CA ALA A 536 -24.16 -0.19 2.59
C ALA A 536 -22.76 0.22 2.09
N GLY A 537 -22.44 -0.20 0.87
CA GLY A 537 -21.17 0.11 0.21
C GLY A 537 -20.00 -0.83 0.58
N VAL A 538 -20.15 -1.72 1.56
CA VAL A 538 -19.05 -2.64 1.94
C VAL A 538 -18.78 -3.69 0.86
N VAL A 539 -19.85 -4.19 0.23
CA VAL A 539 -19.80 -5.06 -0.94
C VAL A 539 -20.59 -4.39 -2.06
N ASN A 540 -19.97 -4.30 -3.25
CA ASN A 540 -20.59 -3.81 -4.47
C ASN A 540 -20.25 -4.79 -5.58
N VAL A 541 -21.23 -5.26 -6.35
CA VAL A 541 -21.11 -6.28 -7.38
C VAL A 541 -21.63 -5.72 -8.70
N LEU A 542 -20.78 -5.82 -9.72
CA LEU A 542 -21.02 -5.39 -11.09
C LEU A 542 -20.91 -6.59 -12.04
N SER A 543 -21.65 -6.54 -13.14
CA SER A 543 -21.56 -7.49 -14.25
C SER A 543 -21.52 -6.71 -15.57
N GLY A 544 -20.92 -7.27 -16.61
CA GLY A 544 -20.77 -6.61 -17.91
C GLY A 544 -19.59 -7.16 -18.69
N LEU A 545 -19.17 -6.43 -19.72
CA LEU A 545 -17.92 -6.71 -20.44
C LEU A 545 -16.72 -6.42 -19.55
N GLU A 546 -15.76 -7.33 -19.55
CA GLU A 546 -14.58 -7.30 -18.70
C GLU A 546 -13.69 -6.10 -19.06
N GLU A 547 -13.25 -5.94 -20.31
CA GLU A 547 -12.26 -4.91 -20.65
C GLU A 547 -12.70 -3.48 -20.30
N PRO A 548 -13.94 -3.03 -20.64
CA PRO A 548 -14.38 -1.67 -20.29
C PRO A 548 -14.46 -1.44 -18.77
N LEU A 549 -14.86 -2.46 -18.01
CA LEU A 549 -14.95 -2.40 -16.55
C LEU A 549 -13.56 -2.41 -15.91
N VAL A 550 -12.68 -3.33 -16.35
CA VAL A 550 -11.29 -3.43 -15.90
C VAL A 550 -10.55 -2.13 -16.18
N ARG A 551 -10.70 -1.55 -17.38
CA ARG A 551 -10.11 -0.26 -17.74
C ARG A 551 -10.52 0.82 -16.75
N THR A 552 -11.83 0.92 -16.49
CA THR A 552 -12.36 1.95 -15.59
C THR A 552 -11.88 1.76 -14.15
N LEU A 553 -11.85 0.52 -13.65
CA LEU A 553 -11.34 0.21 -12.31
C LEU A 553 -9.84 0.51 -12.21
N ALA A 554 -9.04 0.02 -13.15
CA ALA A 554 -7.60 0.15 -13.11
C ALA A 554 -7.14 1.62 -13.21
N GLU A 555 -7.86 2.47 -13.94
CA GLU A 555 -7.60 3.92 -14.03
C GLU A 555 -8.14 4.72 -12.82
N HIS A 556 -9.06 4.17 -12.01
CA HIS A 556 -9.70 4.92 -10.93
C HIS A 556 -8.71 5.30 -9.81
N HIS A 557 -8.67 6.56 -9.39
CA HIS A 557 -7.73 7.04 -8.36
C HIS A 557 -8.15 6.72 -6.92
N ASP A 558 -9.45 6.57 -6.65
CA ASP A 558 -9.95 6.23 -5.30
C ASP A 558 -9.85 4.73 -4.95
N LEU A 559 -9.36 3.88 -5.85
CA LEU A 559 -9.05 2.48 -5.54
C LEU A 559 -7.64 2.35 -5.00
N ALA A 560 -7.52 1.69 -3.85
CA ALA A 560 -6.23 1.41 -3.21
C ALA A 560 -5.54 0.19 -3.83
N ALA A 561 -6.32 -0.77 -4.32
CA ALA A 561 -5.79 -1.94 -5.01
C ALA A 561 -6.75 -2.49 -6.08
N VAL A 562 -6.20 -3.24 -7.04
CA VAL A 562 -6.96 -4.06 -8.00
C VAL A 562 -6.48 -5.50 -7.94
N TRP A 563 -7.38 -6.42 -7.62
CA TRP A 563 -7.17 -7.86 -7.65
C TRP A 563 -7.78 -8.40 -8.92
N TYR A 564 -6.95 -8.73 -9.90
CA TYR A 564 -7.39 -9.22 -11.19
C TYR A 564 -7.20 -10.74 -11.26
N HIS A 565 -8.30 -11.49 -11.31
CA HIS A 565 -8.29 -12.95 -11.46
C HIS A 565 -9.01 -13.42 -12.72
N GLY A 566 -9.27 -12.51 -13.67
CA GLY A 566 -9.84 -12.84 -14.98
C GLY A 566 -8.86 -13.62 -15.86
N GLU A 567 -9.36 -14.11 -16.99
CA GLU A 567 -8.62 -15.01 -17.88
C GLU A 567 -7.78 -14.28 -18.95
N SER A 568 -8.04 -12.99 -19.19
CA SER A 568 -7.34 -12.20 -20.21
C SER A 568 -5.95 -11.72 -19.74
N ASP A 569 -4.88 -12.15 -20.41
CA ASP A 569 -3.52 -11.65 -20.16
C ASP A 569 -3.37 -10.17 -20.53
N LEU A 570 -4.10 -9.70 -21.55
CA LEU A 570 -4.10 -8.28 -21.95
C LEU A 570 -4.71 -7.40 -20.86
N ALA A 571 -5.83 -7.83 -20.27
CA ALA A 571 -6.46 -7.11 -19.17
C ALA A 571 -5.59 -7.12 -17.90
N ALA A 572 -4.94 -8.25 -17.58
CA ALA A 572 -3.97 -8.34 -16.48
C ALA A 572 -2.83 -7.32 -16.66
N ALA A 573 -2.23 -7.29 -17.85
CA ALA A 573 -1.17 -6.35 -18.17
C ALA A 573 -1.66 -4.88 -18.16
N PHE A 574 -2.90 -4.62 -18.59
CA PHE A 574 -3.50 -3.28 -18.50
C PHE A 574 -3.60 -2.82 -17.04
N VAL A 575 -4.01 -3.70 -16.12
CA VAL A 575 -4.11 -3.38 -14.70
C VAL A 575 -2.77 -2.92 -14.14
N GLU A 576 -1.67 -3.62 -14.45
CA GLU A 576 -0.33 -3.22 -14.02
C GLU A 576 0.11 -1.87 -14.62
N ARG A 577 -0.14 -1.69 -15.92
CA ARG A 577 0.16 -0.45 -16.64
C ARG A 577 -0.60 0.74 -16.06
N ALA A 578 -1.90 0.60 -15.82
CA ALA A 578 -2.73 1.67 -15.29
C ALA A 578 -2.36 1.99 -13.83
N ALA A 579 -1.97 0.98 -13.05
CA ALA A 579 -1.52 1.18 -11.67
C ALA A 579 -0.31 2.13 -11.56
N ALA A 580 0.55 2.20 -12.59
CA ALA A 580 1.66 3.14 -12.65
C ALA A 580 1.26 4.62 -12.50
N HIS A 581 0.02 5.02 -12.80
CA HIS A 581 -0.40 6.43 -12.68
C HIS A 581 -0.87 6.81 -11.28
N SER A 582 -1.14 5.82 -10.43
CA SER A 582 -1.81 6.01 -9.14
C SER A 582 -1.04 5.43 -7.95
N GLY A 583 -0.08 4.54 -8.20
CA GLY A 583 0.65 3.82 -7.17
C GLY A 583 -0.25 2.83 -6.39
N LYS A 584 -1.36 2.38 -6.97
CA LYS A 584 -2.23 1.39 -6.35
C LYS A 584 -1.60 0.00 -6.39
N ALA A 585 -1.88 -0.81 -5.38
CA ALA A 585 -1.42 -2.19 -5.36
C ALA A 585 -2.17 -3.02 -6.40
N THR A 586 -1.52 -4.04 -6.94
CA THR A 586 -2.14 -4.95 -7.90
C THR A 586 -1.80 -6.38 -7.53
N TRP A 587 -2.78 -7.25 -7.66
CA TRP A 587 -2.58 -8.67 -7.47
C TRP A 587 -3.22 -9.41 -8.64
N LEU A 588 -2.40 -10.10 -9.43
CA LEU A 588 -2.83 -10.76 -10.65
C LEU A 588 -3.07 -12.26 -10.41
N ARG A 589 -3.83 -12.86 -11.32
CA ARG A 589 -4.07 -14.29 -11.42
C ARG A 589 -2.75 -15.04 -11.49
N ASP A 590 -2.71 -16.18 -10.81
CA ASP A 590 -1.75 -17.24 -11.03
C ASP A 590 -2.52 -18.41 -11.64
N ALA A 591 -2.20 -18.83 -12.86
CA ALA A 591 -2.93 -19.87 -13.57
C ALA A 591 -2.80 -21.25 -12.90
N SER A 592 -1.83 -21.45 -12.01
CA SER A 592 -1.68 -22.68 -11.23
C SER A 592 -2.57 -22.73 -9.99
N ARG A 593 -3.34 -21.66 -9.72
CA ARG A 593 -4.28 -21.60 -8.61
C ARG A 593 -5.50 -22.48 -8.85
N ASP A 594 -5.76 -23.35 -7.89
CA ASP A 594 -7.01 -24.09 -7.79
C ASP A 594 -7.89 -23.44 -6.70
N TRP A 595 -9.12 -23.10 -7.04
CA TRP A 595 -10.07 -22.46 -6.12
C TRP A 595 -10.62 -23.42 -5.06
N GLU A 596 -10.62 -24.72 -5.35
CA GLU A 596 -11.15 -25.76 -4.48
C GLU A 596 -10.14 -26.16 -3.39
N VAL A 597 -8.84 -25.98 -3.66
CA VAL A 597 -7.77 -26.32 -2.72
C VAL A 597 -7.59 -25.23 -1.66
N ASP A 598 -7.78 -25.61 -0.39
CA ASP A 598 -7.75 -24.65 0.72
C ASP A 598 -6.42 -23.92 0.88
N ASP A 599 -5.28 -24.60 0.67
CA ASP A 599 -3.94 -24.02 0.76
C ASP A 599 -3.65 -22.97 -0.33
N HIS A 600 -4.31 -23.09 -1.49
CA HIS A 600 -4.17 -22.11 -2.56
C HIS A 600 -4.99 -20.86 -2.23
N CYS A 601 -6.12 -21.02 -1.56
CA CYS A 601 -7.19 -20.02 -1.45
C CYS A 601 -7.46 -19.50 -0.02
N SER A 602 -6.53 -19.73 0.91
CA SER A 602 -6.61 -19.22 2.28
C SER A 602 -5.24 -18.72 2.80
N GLY A 603 -5.23 -18.21 4.03
CA GLY A 603 -3.99 -17.95 4.75
C GLY A 603 -3.34 -16.59 4.50
N ARG A 604 -2.04 -16.55 4.74
CA ARG A 604 -1.26 -15.31 4.86
C ARG A 604 -1.11 -14.56 3.54
N LEU A 605 -1.18 -15.25 2.40
CA LEU A 605 -1.06 -14.61 1.08
C LEU A 605 -2.19 -13.58 0.89
N PHE A 606 -3.44 -14.00 1.03
CA PHE A 606 -4.60 -13.12 0.92
C PHE A 606 -4.58 -12.00 1.96
N ALA A 607 -4.20 -12.33 3.21
CA ALA A 607 -4.06 -11.31 4.25
C ALA A 607 -3.00 -10.25 3.88
N ALA A 608 -1.88 -10.66 3.30
CA ALA A 608 -0.83 -9.75 2.84
C ALA A 608 -1.27 -8.90 1.63
N GLN A 609 -2.13 -9.41 0.75
CA GLN A 609 -2.67 -8.66 -0.38
C GLN A 609 -3.79 -7.70 0.02
N GLY A 610 -4.44 -7.92 1.17
CA GLY A 610 -5.51 -7.06 1.70
C GLY A 610 -5.07 -6.08 2.78
N THR A 611 -3.83 -6.14 3.26
CA THR A 611 -3.35 -5.29 4.34
C THR A 611 -2.03 -4.62 4.02
N THR A 612 -1.77 -3.52 4.71
CA THR A 612 -0.48 -2.86 4.73
C THR A 612 0.02 -2.78 6.16
N THR A 613 1.33 -2.92 6.37
CA THR A 613 1.92 -2.83 7.70
C THR A 613 2.35 -1.39 7.99
N LYS A 614 1.89 -0.82 9.10
CA LYS A 614 2.38 0.45 9.63
C LYS A 614 3.28 0.20 10.83
N ALA A 615 4.50 0.72 10.78
CA ALA A 615 5.46 0.65 11.87
C ALA A 615 5.42 1.95 12.70
N THR A 616 4.99 1.86 13.95
CA THR A 616 5.04 2.95 14.93
C THR A 616 6.22 2.72 15.86
N TRP A 617 7.18 3.64 15.83
CA TRP A 617 8.41 3.57 16.59
C TRP A 617 8.22 4.38 17.87
N LEU A 618 8.42 3.72 19.00
CA LEU A 618 8.27 4.31 20.32
C LEU A 618 9.66 4.36 20.96
N ARG A 619 10.07 5.56 21.38
CA ARG A 619 11.30 5.75 22.13
C ARG A 619 11.19 5.09 23.51
N ASP A 620 12.23 4.39 23.93
CA ASP A 620 12.37 3.87 25.29
C ASP A 620 13.23 4.82 26.12
N ALA A 621 12.58 5.56 27.02
CA ALA A 621 13.25 6.49 27.92
C ALA A 621 14.12 5.78 28.98
N SER A 622 13.95 4.48 29.18
CA SER A 622 14.72 3.73 30.19
C SER A 622 16.17 3.43 29.79
N ARG A 623 16.59 3.81 28.57
CA ARG A 623 18.00 3.77 28.14
C ARG A 623 18.67 5.15 28.15
N ASP A 624 17.93 6.23 28.38
CA ASP A 624 18.50 7.59 28.35
C ASP A 624 19.36 7.90 29.61
N TRP A 625 19.22 7.14 30.71
CA TRP A 625 20.09 7.30 31.90
C TRP A 625 21.56 6.93 31.65
N GLU A 626 21.87 6.21 30.55
CA GLU A 626 23.26 5.95 30.13
C GLU A 626 23.78 6.99 29.12
N VAL A 627 22.90 7.80 28.52
CA VAL A 627 23.26 8.69 27.38
C VAL A 627 23.49 10.14 27.81
N ASP A 628 22.99 10.57 28.97
CA ASP A 628 23.34 11.88 29.54
C ASP A 628 24.86 12.02 29.83
N ASP A 629 25.58 10.89 29.94
CA ASP A 629 27.04 10.88 30.10
C ASP A 629 27.81 11.07 28.78
N HIS A 630 27.18 11.04 27.60
CA HIS A 630 27.86 11.27 26.32
C HIS A 630 28.14 12.76 26.01
N CYS A 631 27.61 13.68 26.81
CA CYS A 631 28.14 15.05 26.87
C CYS A 631 29.47 15.15 27.66
N SER A 632 29.91 14.07 28.32
CA SER A 632 31.21 13.98 28.99
C SER A 632 32.03 12.83 28.41
N GLY A 633 32.92 13.14 27.47
CA GLY A 633 33.70 12.13 26.75
C GLY A 633 34.44 11.13 27.66
N ARG A 634 33.90 9.91 27.77
CA ARG A 634 34.63 8.70 28.18
C ARG A 634 34.05 7.48 27.45
N LEU A 635 34.88 6.88 26.61
CA LEU A 635 34.70 5.54 26.05
C LEU A 635 34.84 4.51 27.17
N PHE A 636 33.87 3.62 27.36
CA PHE A 636 34.15 2.25 27.84
C PHE A 636 33.09 1.24 27.38
N ALA A 637 33.58 0.04 27.06
CA ALA A 637 32.83 -1.16 26.72
C ALA A 637 32.40 -1.93 27.99
N ALA A 638 31.23 -2.57 27.98
CA ALA A 638 31.04 -3.92 28.55
C ALA A 638 29.62 -4.47 28.33
N GLN A 639 29.59 -5.80 28.20
CA GLN A 639 28.44 -6.70 28.08
C GLN A 639 27.60 -6.77 29.37
N GLY A 640 26.30 -7.12 29.25
CA GLY A 640 25.50 -7.57 30.38
C GLY A 640 23.99 -7.53 30.15
N THR A 641 23.44 -8.50 29.41
CA THR A 641 21.99 -8.71 29.33
C THR A 641 21.43 -9.17 30.69
N THR A 642 20.67 -8.31 31.35
CA THR A 642 19.80 -8.70 32.47
C THR A 642 18.34 -8.46 32.12
N THR A 643 17.62 -9.57 31.90
CA THR A 643 16.18 -9.61 31.67
C THR A 643 15.46 -9.22 32.96
N LYS A 644 14.88 -8.01 33.04
CA LYS A 644 13.97 -7.65 34.13
C LYS A 644 12.56 -8.17 33.81
N ALA A 645 12.19 -9.29 34.44
CA ALA A 645 10.79 -9.71 34.53
C ALA A 645 10.08 -8.88 35.61
N VAL A 646 9.04 -8.15 35.23
CA VAL A 646 8.15 -7.44 36.16
C VAL A 646 7.08 -8.43 36.62
N TRP A 647 7.13 -8.83 37.89
CA TRP A 647 6.07 -9.59 38.55
C TRP A 647 4.98 -8.63 39.04
N LEU A 648 3.73 -8.88 38.63
CA LEU A 648 2.55 -8.22 39.19
C LEU A 648 2.26 -8.79 40.60
N PRO A 649 1.80 -7.98 41.57
CA PRO A 649 1.52 -8.44 42.91
C PRO A 649 0.18 -9.21 42.95
N SER A 650 0.24 -10.53 43.16
CA SER A 650 -0.94 -11.32 43.51
C SER A 650 -1.27 -11.13 45.00
N GLY A 651 -2.35 -10.41 45.27
CA GLY A 651 -2.93 -10.29 46.60
C GLY A 651 -4.16 -11.20 46.76
N GLN A 652 -4.22 -11.83 47.94
CA GLN A 652 -5.36 -12.45 48.62
C GLN A 652 -5.66 -13.94 48.37
N SER A 653 -5.18 -14.70 49.36
CA SER A 653 -5.69 -15.99 49.81
C SER A 653 -7.16 -15.90 50.24
N PHE A 654 -7.98 -16.84 49.78
CA PHE A 654 -9.12 -17.32 50.54
C PHE A 654 -8.85 -18.77 50.94
N ALA A 655 -8.94 -19.02 52.24
CA ALA A 655 -8.92 -20.34 52.85
C ALA A 655 -10.35 -20.79 53.17
N ASN A 656 -10.53 -22.11 53.06
CA ASN A 656 -11.70 -22.97 53.27
C ASN A 656 -12.70 -23.08 52.11
#